data_AF-A0A7X4CNV4-F1
#
_entry.id   AF-A0A7X4CNV4-F1
#
_cell.length_a   1.000
_cell.length_b   1.000
_cell.length_c   1.000
_cell.angle_alpha   90.00
_cell.angle_beta   90.00
_cell.angle_gamma   90.00
#
_symmetry.space_group_name_H-M   'P 1'
#
loop_
_entity.id
_entity.type
_entity.pdbx_description
1 polymer ?
#
loop_
_entity_poly.entity_id
_entity_poly.type
_entity_poly.pdbx_seq_one_letter_code
_entity_poly.pdbx_strand_id
1 'polypeptide(L)'
;MDVLEDIFQRCHKRHAEAEILRQRKTVITPALYKRVPYHIKVHCVRANPLTLDALENASISFMPIGHAPEDDKGPQDLGGHRFLRRQTTEDWRLRQWDTSWGIQIYTGIPSEREGARWHDLEFCYEAICDEPELVSDCIQALLNTSANPLLTLTKSGGLRFTCRIQDYLHPDSDAEKYYVYKHAPTEEDPNHCDIYLEVHGDKSYSRWDMRYEILIGNLLNPPYITKEVVFAPLHTLRAALHAPESSQKKFTQVATVPSSLNSTNLNFAKAAFLNRGFSYEREMNGFHYWQRNDVSAALWEDRDTVWIREATPNTEFPIHAVPITVIWNDTGIPEQTPFNETVHAIRERRLSPLAIKRMPPKLQKQQTPQKVYKTLKERSAQLKQILARDIRILALTPSEIDVLTDIEIPKEPLDSHPTCLHERIASIENLFLECELSKEVVEQWIADWQGQALGNFAVALMNAMGTQTDSYSNPIGQVRAAVSAFYQYEDEIVQQMCSPNVQDSVNPEWTYWHQLRSFFKHYPRDDDAPMQWSETYLKFWMPPKLPSDVKRLLLISPSFSDPQLRKVFPDEDMAVVRVEPTAWVPGNKVFQLRAGGDLLHEILNYDGNSSIMELSQLGERYFRGIRAEVDRDPNITHAIVTTGSITDRLADLVSLPNVHFVSGFKMLGEIETDFEAVQVLWIVGTPHIEPHIIWREAQMLFGNDEKPLNYEGDIWTGDYKDERIQEIFNQKLSGLLTQVVGRVGLNRNSGKTLMLLTDFELPDITDRLETFLFDWEDFEIAGGLHKLQETIHIREGFEVEQANLTAETSREEVERILGCSSRQANRVLNKLRGGNIPRITIQEQILSLLASGHEKTTASLVAAIDSSPQAIGNKLKQLLDAGEIVRVQRGVYTLPETKASEYVGWIKEKQNQ
;
A
#
# COMPACT_ATOMS: atom_id res chain seq x y z
N MET A 1 -21.51 1.76 -54.58
CA MET A 1 -21.85 1.52 -53.17
C MET A 1 -22.02 2.86 -52.53
N ASP A 2 -23.04 3.01 -51.70
CA ASP A 2 -23.27 4.23 -50.94
C ASP A 2 -22.05 4.48 -50.04
N VAL A 3 -21.53 5.70 -50.02
CA VAL A 3 -20.28 6.02 -49.30
C VAL A 3 -20.46 5.76 -47.79
N LEU A 4 -21.66 5.94 -47.26
CA LEU A 4 -21.98 5.65 -45.87
C LEU A 4 -22.06 4.15 -45.56
N GLU A 5 -22.52 3.34 -46.51
CA GLU A 5 -22.57 1.88 -46.38
C GLU A 5 -21.16 1.28 -46.26
N ASP A 6 -20.20 1.79 -47.03
CA ASP A 6 -18.78 1.41 -46.89
C ASP A 6 -18.18 1.86 -45.55
N ILE A 7 -18.56 3.04 -45.07
CA ILE A 7 -18.12 3.58 -43.76
C ILE A 7 -18.66 2.73 -42.61
N PHE A 8 -19.92 2.31 -42.64
CA PHE A 8 -20.50 1.45 -41.58
C PHE A 8 -19.90 0.04 -41.61
N GLN A 9 -19.64 -0.53 -42.80
CA GLN A 9 -18.91 -1.79 -42.91
C GLN A 9 -17.50 -1.70 -42.32
N ARG A 10 -16.82 -0.55 -42.51
CA ARG A 10 -15.52 -0.26 -41.85
C ARG A 10 -15.66 -0.12 -40.33
N CYS A 11 -16.76 0.46 -39.82
CA CYS A 11 -17.06 0.52 -38.39
C CYS A 11 -17.16 -0.88 -37.78
N HIS A 12 -17.98 -1.76 -38.37
CA HIS A 12 -18.13 -3.14 -37.91
C HIS A 12 -16.82 -3.92 -37.99
N LYS A 13 -16.06 -3.78 -39.08
CA LYS A 13 -14.75 -4.42 -39.24
C LYS A 13 -13.76 -3.95 -38.16
N ARG A 14 -13.70 -2.64 -37.89
CA ARG A 14 -12.80 -2.07 -36.87
C ARG A 14 -13.17 -2.52 -35.46
N HIS A 15 -14.46 -2.59 -35.16
CA HIS A 15 -14.94 -3.12 -33.88
C HIS A 15 -14.57 -4.59 -33.70
N ALA A 16 -14.74 -5.42 -34.74
CA ALA A 16 -14.32 -6.83 -34.72
C ALA A 16 -12.79 -7.00 -34.56
N GLU A 17 -12.00 -6.06 -35.06
CA GLU A 17 -10.53 -6.03 -34.91
C GLU A 17 -10.06 -5.41 -33.56
N ALA A 18 -10.95 -4.81 -32.78
CA ALA A 18 -10.60 -4.09 -31.55
C ALA A 18 -10.01 -5.00 -30.45
N GLU A 19 -10.33 -6.31 -30.45
CA GLU A 19 -9.67 -7.29 -29.56
C GLU A 19 -8.17 -7.44 -29.84
N ILE A 20 -7.74 -7.21 -31.08
CA ILE A 20 -6.33 -7.30 -31.51
C ILE A 20 -5.61 -5.97 -31.24
N LEU A 21 -6.33 -4.85 -31.38
CA LEU A 21 -5.83 -3.50 -31.07
C LEU A 21 -6.08 -3.17 -29.60
N ARG A 22 -5.37 -3.86 -28.71
CA ARG A 22 -5.45 -3.66 -27.24
C ARG A 22 -5.40 -2.18 -26.88
N GLN A 23 -6.54 -1.61 -26.53
CA GLN A 23 -6.60 -0.51 -25.59
C GLN A 23 -5.87 -1.00 -24.32
N ARG A 24 -4.99 -0.19 -23.72
CA ARG A 24 -4.81 -0.35 -22.28
C ARG A 24 -6.22 -0.19 -21.71
N LYS A 25 -6.78 -1.24 -21.10
CA LYS A 25 -7.90 -1.07 -20.16
C LYS A 25 -7.49 0.08 -19.25
N THR A 26 -8.18 1.21 -19.34
CA THR A 26 -8.02 2.27 -18.34
C THR A 26 -8.49 1.63 -17.04
N VAL A 27 -7.54 1.33 -16.15
CA VAL A 27 -7.88 1.02 -14.78
C VAL A 27 -8.38 2.35 -14.21
N ILE A 28 -9.68 2.46 -14.00
CA ILE A 28 -10.28 3.63 -13.36
C ILE A 28 -9.65 3.72 -11.98
N THR A 29 -8.82 4.73 -11.79
CA THR A 29 -8.25 5.06 -10.49
C THR A 29 -8.79 6.45 -10.16
N PRO A 30 -9.47 6.66 -9.02
CA PRO A 30 -10.04 7.95 -8.68
C PRO A 30 -8.97 9.04 -8.78
N ALA A 31 -9.34 10.23 -9.26
CA ALA A 31 -8.41 11.36 -9.32
C ALA A 31 -8.03 11.76 -7.88
N LEU A 32 -6.79 11.49 -7.50
CA LEU A 32 -6.29 11.76 -6.16
C LEU A 32 -5.77 13.20 -6.06
N TYR A 33 -6.30 14.01 -5.15
CA TYR A 33 -5.65 15.27 -4.75
C TYR A 33 -4.87 15.03 -3.47
N LYS A 34 -3.54 15.17 -3.53
CA LYS A 34 -2.61 14.78 -2.45
C LYS A 34 -2.86 13.37 -1.89
N ARG A 35 -3.18 12.41 -2.76
CA ARG A 35 -3.38 10.96 -2.46
C ARG A 35 -4.70 10.55 -1.80
N VAL A 36 -5.65 11.47 -1.63
CA VAL A 36 -7.02 11.17 -1.17
C VAL A 36 -7.97 10.95 -2.36
N PRO A 37 -8.86 9.94 -2.38
CA PRO A 37 -9.97 9.84 -3.33
C PRO A 37 -10.96 10.99 -3.11
N TYR A 38 -11.10 11.86 -4.11
CA TYR A 38 -12.04 12.97 -4.03
C TYR A 38 -13.39 12.56 -4.65
N HIS A 39 -14.43 12.39 -3.83
CA HIS A 39 -15.77 12.07 -4.32
C HIS A 39 -16.53 13.36 -4.68
N ILE A 40 -16.69 13.59 -5.97
CA ILE A 40 -17.48 14.72 -6.47
C ILE A 40 -18.96 14.34 -6.34
N LYS A 41 -19.69 15.02 -5.46
CA LYS A 41 -21.15 15.00 -5.45
C LYS A 41 -21.65 15.99 -6.49
N VAL A 42 -22.28 15.47 -7.53
CA VAL A 42 -22.84 16.29 -8.59
C VAL A 42 -24.30 16.57 -8.23
N HIS A 43 -24.58 17.83 -7.88
CA HIS A 43 -25.93 18.28 -7.55
C HIS A 43 -26.71 18.60 -8.81
N CYS A 44 -27.27 17.56 -9.43
CA CYS A 44 -28.22 17.70 -10.52
C CYS A 44 -29.62 18.02 -9.94
N VAL A 45 -29.86 19.30 -9.64
CA VAL A 45 -31.10 19.85 -9.04
C VAL A 45 -31.27 19.57 -7.54
N ARG A 46 -31.93 20.52 -6.86
CA ARG A 46 -31.97 20.80 -5.42
C ARG A 46 -32.49 19.68 -4.48
N ALA A 47 -32.69 18.44 -4.94
CA ALA A 47 -33.32 17.41 -4.10
C ALA A 47 -32.63 16.04 -4.06
N ASN A 48 -31.67 15.69 -4.93
CA ASN A 48 -30.96 14.39 -4.84
C ASN A 48 -29.53 14.49 -5.41
N PRO A 49 -28.47 14.56 -4.58
CA PRO A 49 -27.10 14.48 -5.06
C PRO A 49 -26.78 13.07 -5.58
N LEU A 50 -26.14 12.99 -6.75
CA LEU A 50 -25.58 11.75 -7.29
C LEU A 50 -24.06 11.79 -7.20
N THR A 51 -23.45 10.65 -6.92
CA THR A 51 -21.98 10.51 -6.90
C THR A 51 -21.46 10.33 -8.32
N LEU A 52 -20.31 10.94 -8.63
CA LEU A 52 -19.66 10.80 -9.95
C LEU A 52 -19.47 9.34 -10.37
N ASP A 53 -19.12 8.45 -9.42
CA ASP A 53 -18.97 7.01 -9.67
C ASP A 53 -20.28 6.33 -10.14
N ALA A 54 -21.45 6.80 -9.68
CA ALA A 54 -22.74 6.27 -10.13
C ALA A 54 -23.06 6.68 -11.58
N LEU A 55 -22.54 7.83 -12.04
CA LEU A 55 -22.68 8.30 -13.41
C LEU A 55 -21.73 7.54 -14.35
N GLU A 56 -20.51 7.28 -13.91
CA GLU A 56 -19.52 6.52 -14.67
C GLU A 56 -19.92 5.03 -14.81
N ASN A 57 -20.52 4.43 -13.78
CA ASN A 57 -21.08 3.07 -13.84
C ASN A 57 -22.30 2.96 -14.76
N ALA A 58 -22.99 4.07 -15.05
CA ALA A 58 -24.03 4.15 -16.06
C ALA A 58 -23.49 4.49 -17.47
N SER A 59 -22.15 4.45 -17.65
CA SER A 59 -21.45 4.80 -18.89
C SER A 59 -21.63 6.25 -19.34
N ILE A 60 -21.91 7.16 -18.41
CA ILE A 60 -22.04 8.60 -18.67
C ILE A 60 -20.70 9.28 -18.33
N SER A 61 -19.98 9.78 -19.33
CA SER A 61 -18.71 10.52 -19.12
C SER A 61 -18.97 11.98 -18.74
N PHE A 62 -18.30 12.47 -17.69
CA PHE A 62 -18.33 13.87 -17.23
C PHE A 62 -16.92 14.47 -17.23
N MET A 63 -16.79 15.77 -17.52
CA MET A 63 -15.52 16.50 -17.42
C MET A 63 -15.70 17.67 -16.43
N PRO A 64 -15.01 17.69 -15.27
CA PRO A 64 -15.06 18.85 -14.39
C PRO A 64 -14.05 19.89 -14.91
N ILE A 65 -14.54 20.99 -15.49
CA ILE A 65 -13.81 22.27 -15.46
C ILE A 65 -14.38 23.03 -14.26
N GLY A 66 -13.52 23.32 -13.29
CA GLY A 66 -13.92 23.64 -11.91
C GLY A 66 -14.60 25.00 -11.71
N HIS A 67 -15.72 24.98 -10.98
CA HIS A 67 -15.92 25.63 -9.69
C HIS A 67 -17.06 24.88 -8.96
N ALA A 68 -16.88 24.55 -7.67
CA ALA A 68 -17.93 23.94 -6.84
C ALA A 68 -18.91 25.03 -6.31
N PRO A 69 -20.18 24.69 -6.01
CA PRO A 69 -21.16 25.59 -5.42
C PRO A 69 -20.80 25.98 -3.97
N GLU A 70 -21.32 27.12 -3.52
CA GLU A 70 -21.06 27.78 -2.22
C GLU A 70 -21.52 27.00 -0.95
N ASP A 71 -21.84 25.71 -1.05
CA ASP A 71 -22.33 24.91 0.09
C ASP A 71 -21.36 23.80 0.55
N ASP A 72 -20.20 23.63 -0.10
CA ASP A 72 -19.14 22.77 0.43
C ASP A 72 -18.37 23.50 1.54
N LYS A 73 -18.87 23.34 2.77
CA LYS A 73 -18.14 23.72 3.98
C LYS A 73 -16.92 22.84 4.15
N GLY A 74 -15.75 23.31 3.70
CA GLY A 74 -14.48 22.80 4.18
C GLY A 74 -14.27 23.12 5.67
N PRO A 75 -13.40 22.38 6.39
CA PRO A 75 -13.01 22.69 7.76
C PRO A 75 -12.42 24.10 7.87
N GLN A 76 -12.66 24.79 8.99
CA GLN A 76 -12.43 26.23 9.17
C GLN A 76 -10.96 26.72 9.10
N ASP A 77 -9.96 25.84 9.01
CA ASP A 77 -8.54 26.19 9.25
C ASP A 77 -7.63 26.28 8.03
N LEU A 78 -8.15 26.38 6.81
CA LEU A 78 -7.30 26.46 5.61
C LEU A 78 -7.42 27.82 4.92
N GLY A 79 -6.47 28.70 5.28
CA GLY A 79 -6.33 30.09 4.84
C GLY A 79 -6.58 30.31 3.34
N GLY A 80 -7.54 31.21 3.07
CA GLY A 80 -7.98 31.58 1.73
C GLY A 80 -6.96 32.44 1.00
N HIS A 81 -6.21 31.85 0.06
CA HIS A 81 -5.50 32.60 -0.99
C HIS A 81 -5.46 31.84 -2.32
N ARG A 82 -6.62 31.44 -2.85
CA ARG A 82 -6.62 30.90 -4.22
C ARG A 82 -7.65 31.45 -5.21
N PHE A 83 -8.74 32.12 -4.81
CA PHE A 83 -9.73 32.55 -5.81
C PHE A 83 -10.41 33.87 -5.43
N LEU A 84 -10.08 34.96 -6.12
CA LEU A 84 -10.77 36.25 -6.01
C LEU A 84 -11.40 36.63 -7.36
N ARG A 85 -12.74 36.53 -7.40
CA ARG A 85 -13.75 37.25 -8.22
C ARG A 85 -14.41 36.55 -9.43
N ARG A 86 -15.72 36.84 -9.56
CA ARG A 86 -16.88 36.10 -10.09
C ARG A 86 -17.24 36.40 -11.57
N GLN A 87 -17.82 35.41 -12.25
CA GLN A 87 -18.90 35.59 -13.24
C GLN A 87 -20.24 35.17 -12.60
N THR A 88 -21.37 35.76 -13.02
CA THR A 88 -22.65 35.75 -12.26
C THR A 88 -23.69 34.79 -12.85
N THR A 89 -24.75 34.55 -12.08
CA THR A 89 -25.92 33.70 -12.39
C THR A 89 -26.70 34.04 -13.68
N GLU A 90 -26.29 35.06 -14.42
CA GLU A 90 -26.87 35.42 -15.73
C GLU A 90 -26.17 34.70 -16.89
N ASP A 91 -24.93 34.22 -16.69
CA ASP A 91 -24.11 33.65 -17.76
C ASP A 91 -24.47 32.19 -18.15
N TRP A 92 -25.36 31.53 -17.40
CA TRP A 92 -25.66 30.09 -17.57
C TRP A 92 -27.14 29.72 -17.47
N ARG A 93 -28.06 30.66 -17.68
CA ARG A 93 -29.48 30.32 -17.72
C ARG A 93 -29.89 29.76 -19.08
N LEU A 94 -29.67 28.46 -19.28
CA LEU A 94 -30.51 27.58 -20.10
C LEU A 94 -30.28 26.11 -19.68
N ARG A 95 -31.34 25.51 -19.14
CA ARG A 95 -31.39 24.15 -18.58
C ARG A 95 -31.32 23.09 -19.68
N GLN A 96 -30.54 22.03 -19.41
CA GLN A 96 -30.76 20.63 -19.81
C GLN A 96 -30.98 20.32 -21.31
N TRP A 97 -29.91 20.17 -22.09
CA TRP A 97 -29.93 19.55 -23.43
C TRP A 97 -29.45 18.08 -23.35
N ASP A 98 -30.38 17.25 -22.86
CA ASP A 98 -30.65 15.87 -23.29
C ASP A 98 -29.62 14.75 -23.01
N THR A 99 -29.94 13.92 -22.01
CA THR A 99 -30.03 12.43 -22.13
C THR A 99 -29.47 11.80 -23.41
N SER A 100 -28.15 11.82 -23.62
CA SER A 100 -27.55 11.45 -24.91
C SER A 100 -27.57 9.93 -25.14
N TRP A 101 -28.02 9.52 -26.32
CA TRP A 101 -28.22 8.12 -26.75
C TRP A 101 -26.94 7.52 -27.35
N GLY A 102 -25.76 7.94 -26.87
CA GLY A 102 -24.45 7.59 -27.45
C GLY A 102 -23.83 8.63 -28.38
N ILE A 103 -24.27 9.90 -28.32
CA ILE A 103 -23.62 11.04 -29.01
C ILE A 103 -22.88 11.91 -28.00
N GLN A 104 -21.61 12.19 -28.25
CA GLN A 104 -20.73 12.98 -27.39
C GLN A 104 -20.21 14.19 -28.15
N ILE A 105 -20.27 15.38 -27.53
CA ILE A 105 -19.77 16.62 -28.12
C ILE A 105 -18.53 17.05 -27.34
N TYR A 106 -17.38 17.08 -27.99
CA TYR A 106 -16.14 17.57 -27.42
C TYR A 106 -15.79 18.94 -27.99
N THR A 107 -15.42 19.87 -27.12
CA THR A 107 -14.97 21.21 -27.49
C THR A 107 -13.50 21.31 -27.05
N GLY A 108 -12.58 21.40 -28.02
CA GLY A 108 -11.14 21.35 -27.75
C GLY A 108 -10.52 22.71 -27.44
N ILE A 109 -9.39 22.72 -26.72
CA ILE A 109 -8.50 23.88 -26.56
C ILE A 109 -7.72 24.14 -27.88
N PRO A 110 -7.67 25.40 -28.39
CA PRO A 110 -7.08 25.76 -29.69
C PRO A 110 -5.59 25.40 -29.86
N SER A 111 -5.10 25.38 -31.10
CA SER A 111 -3.67 25.43 -31.42
C SER A 111 -3.24 26.88 -31.66
N GLU A 112 -2.08 27.30 -31.14
CA GLU A 112 -1.56 28.67 -31.35
C GLU A 112 -1.19 29.00 -32.80
N ARG A 113 -1.07 28.01 -33.70
CA ARG A 113 -1.01 28.29 -35.14
C ARG A 113 -2.42 28.47 -35.70
N GLU A 114 -2.71 29.71 -36.10
CA GLU A 114 -3.88 30.17 -36.88
C GLU A 114 -5.22 30.34 -36.17
N GLY A 115 -5.30 30.26 -34.83
CA GLY A 115 -6.46 30.75 -34.06
C GLY A 115 -7.78 29.98 -34.25
N ALA A 116 -7.75 28.76 -34.79
CA ALA A 116 -8.96 27.97 -35.05
C ALA A 116 -9.50 27.27 -33.79
N ARG A 117 -10.82 27.38 -33.53
CA ARG A 117 -11.56 26.67 -32.47
C ARG A 117 -12.23 25.41 -33.03
N TRP A 118 -11.87 24.23 -32.53
CA TRP A 118 -12.30 22.92 -33.05
C TRP A 118 -13.41 22.30 -32.20
N HIS A 119 -14.31 21.56 -32.85
CA HIS A 119 -15.48 20.92 -32.26
C HIS A 119 -15.61 19.51 -32.84
N ASP A 120 -15.72 18.51 -31.98
CA ASP A 120 -15.90 17.11 -32.37
C ASP A 120 -17.29 16.64 -31.93
N LEU A 121 -17.98 15.96 -32.85
CA LEU A 121 -19.25 15.25 -32.62
C LEU A 121 -18.97 13.77 -32.81
N GLU A 122 -18.96 13.01 -31.72
CA GLU A 122 -18.70 11.56 -31.72
C GLU A 122 -20.02 10.78 -31.59
N PHE A 123 -20.24 9.87 -32.52
CA PHE A 123 -21.30 8.87 -32.55
C PHE A 123 -20.69 7.53 -32.12
N CYS A 124 -21.10 7.02 -30.96
CA CYS A 124 -20.59 5.75 -30.42
C CYS A 124 -21.01 4.58 -31.31
N TYR A 125 -20.26 3.49 -31.26
CA TYR A 125 -20.55 2.30 -32.07
C TYR A 125 -21.90 1.67 -31.70
N GLU A 126 -22.27 1.72 -30.43
CA GLU A 126 -23.55 1.27 -29.90
C GLU A 126 -24.71 2.03 -30.57
N ALA A 127 -24.61 3.37 -30.66
CA ALA A 127 -25.62 4.19 -31.34
C ALA A 127 -25.73 3.87 -32.83
N ILE A 128 -24.61 3.57 -33.50
CA ILE A 128 -24.59 3.14 -34.90
C ILE A 128 -25.28 1.77 -35.06
N CYS A 129 -25.13 0.86 -34.08
CA CYS A 129 -25.75 -0.47 -34.14
C CYS A 129 -27.25 -0.43 -33.81
N ASP A 130 -27.63 0.39 -32.84
CA ASP A 130 -29.00 0.42 -32.33
C ASP A 130 -29.95 1.14 -33.29
N GLU A 131 -29.51 2.26 -33.92
CA GLU A 131 -30.33 3.06 -34.86
C GLU A 131 -29.52 3.49 -36.10
N PRO A 132 -29.05 2.54 -36.94
CA PRO A 132 -28.13 2.81 -38.04
C PRO A 132 -28.70 3.78 -39.08
N GLU A 133 -29.99 3.66 -39.42
CA GLU A 133 -30.62 4.50 -40.45
C GLU A 133 -30.71 5.97 -39.99
N LEU A 134 -31.13 6.21 -38.75
CA LEU A 134 -31.24 7.57 -38.19
C LEU A 134 -29.87 8.23 -38.00
N VAL A 135 -28.88 7.46 -37.52
CA VAL A 135 -27.50 7.93 -37.39
C VAL A 135 -26.89 8.22 -38.77
N SER A 136 -27.14 7.36 -39.76
CA SER A 136 -26.72 7.55 -41.15
C SER A 136 -27.29 8.85 -41.73
N ASP A 137 -28.59 9.10 -41.59
CA ASP A 137 -29.24 10.33 -42.06
C ASP A 137 -28.66 11.58 -41.41
N CYS A 138 -28.37 11.51 -40.10
CA CYS A 138 -27.75 12.61 -39.38
C CYS A 138 -26.31 12.89 -39.85
N ILE A 139 -25.51 11.85 -40.02
CA ILE A 139 -24.13 11.97 -40.53
C ILE A 139 -24.16 12.51 -41.96
N GLN A 140 -25.03 11.98 -42.82
CA GLN A 140 -25.19 12.45 -44.19
C GLN A 140 -25.56 13.94 -44.24
N ALA A 141 -26.49 14.36 -43.37
CA ALA A 141 -26.86 15.77 -43.26
C ALA A 141 -25.67 16.64 -42.80
N LEU A 142 -24.90 16.20 -41.80
CA LEU A 142 -23.67 16.88 -41.35
C LEU A 142 -22.62 16.96 -42.46
N LEU A 143 -22.37 15.86 -43.18
CA LEU A 143 -21.44 15.83 -44.32
C LEU A 143 -21.86 16.84 -45.40
N ASN A 144 -23.17 16.98 -45.64
CA ASN A 144 -23.72 17.90 -46.64
C ASN A 144 -23.70 19.38 -46.20
N THR A 145 -23.48 19.67 -44.92
CA THR A 145 -23.43 21.05 -44.41
C THR A 145 -22.14 21.79 -44.76
N SER A 146 -21.15 21.11 -45.34
CA SER A 146 -19.85 21.67 -45.67
C SER A 146 -19.28 21.11 -46.97
N ALA A 147 -18.50 21.94 -47.69
CA ALA A 147 -17.75 21.53 -48.87
C ALA A 147 -16.51 20.65 -48.56
N ASN A 148 -16.04 20.63 -47.32
CA ASN A 148 -14.89 19.82 -46.88
C ASN A 148 -15.18 19.14 -45.52
N PRO A 149 -16.12 18.18 -45.47
CA PRO A 149 -16.49 17.54 -44.22
C PRO A 149 -15.34 16.68 -43.68
N LEU A 150 -15.09 16.71 -42.37
CA LEU A 150 -14.06 15.93 -41.72
C LEU A 150 -14.70 14.83 -40.87
N LEU A 151 -14.56 13.58 -41.31
CA LEU A 151 -15.10 12.40 -40.63
C LEU A 151 -13.96 11.41 -40.34
N THR A 152 -13.90 10.92 -39.11
CA THR A 152 -12.85 10.02 -38.63
C THR A 152 -13.46 8.79 -37.97
N LEU A 153 -12.81 7.64 -38.15
CA LEU A 153 -13.19 6.37 -37.50
C LEU A 153 -12.46 6.25 -36.16
N THR A 154 -13.22 6.01 -35.09
CA THR A 154 -12.66 5.83 -33.74
C THR A 154 -12.21 4.38 -33.53
N LYS A 155 -11.37 4.14 -32.52
CA LYS A 155 -10.85 2.80 -32.21
C LYS A 155 -11.93 1.79 -31.78
N SER A 156 -13.01 2.27 -31.17
CA SER A 156 -14.14 1.44 -30.74
C SER A 156 -15.08 1.06 -31.88
N GLY A 157 -14.86 1.61 -33.09
CA GLY A 157 -15.76 1.46 -34.23
C GLY A 157 -16.81 2.57 -34.35
N GLY A 158 -16.74 3.61 -33.52
CA GLY A 158 -17.61 4.79 -33.64
C GLY A 158 -17.14 5.77 -34.72
N LEU A 159 -17.96 6.80 -34.99
CA LEU A 159 -17.67 7.83 -35.99
C LEU A 159 -17.56 9.20 -35.34
N ARG A 160 -16.59 10.01 -35.77
CA ARG A 160 -16.41 11.38 -35.27
C ARG A 160 -16.39 12.38 -36.41
N PHE A 161 -17.31 13.34 -36.35
CA PHE A 161 -17.36 14.49 -37.24
C PHE A 161 -16.70 15.71 -36.57
N THR A 162 -15.73 16.31 -37.24
CA THR A 162 -14.95 17.43 -36.69
C THR A 162 -15.20 18.70 -37.50
N CYS A 163 -15.46 19.83 -36.84
CA CYS A 163 -15.70 21.11 -37.48
C CYS A 163 -15.20 22.31 -36.64
N ARG A 164 -15.30 23.51 -37.19
CA ARG A 164 -15.10 24.79 -36.50
C ARG A 164 -16.44 25.49 -36.42
N ILE A 165 -16.92 25.76 -35.20
CA ILE A 165 -18.14 26.51 -34.96
C ILE A 165 -17.79 27.96 -34.64
N GLN A 166 -18.32 28.88 -35.44
CA GLN A 166 -18.13 30.32 -35.25
C GLN A 166 -18.62 30.78 -33.87
N ASP A 167 -17.82 31.63 -33.20
CA ASP A 167 -18.19 32.32 -31.95
C ASP A 167 -18.56 31.43 -30.75
N TYR A 168 -18.28 30.12 -30.83
CA TYR A 168 -18.40 29.20 -29.70
C TYR A 168 -17.12 29.30 -28.83
N LEU A 169 -17.25 29.66 -27.54
CA LEU A 169 -16.13 29.94 -26.61
C LEU A 169 -15.79 28.73 -25.74
N HIS A 170 -14.50 28.35 -25.70
CA HIS A 170 -13.92 27.43 -24.71
C HIS A 170 -12.76 28.15 -23.97
N PRO A 171 -12.57 27.95 -22.65
CA PRO A 171 -11.49 28.59 -21.88
C PRO A 171 -10.13 27.87 -22.02
N ASP A 172 -9.05 28.66 -21.90
CA ASP A 172 -7.61 28.34 -21.86
C ASP A 172 -6.91 27.91 -23.16
N SER A 173 -5.75 28.53 -23.46
CA SER A 173 -5.01 28.46 -24.73
C SER A 173 -3.55 27.99 -24.65
N ASP A 174 -3.00 27.65 -23.49
CA ASP A 174 -1.53 27.70 -23.32
C ASP A 174 -0.84 26.33 -23.25
N ALA A 175 -1.17 25.39 -24.15
CA ALA A 175 -0.45 24.11 -24.26
C ALA A 175 0.19 23.94 -25.65
N GLU A 176 1.52 23.78 -25.69
CA GLU A 176 2.25 23.44 -26.92
C GLU A 176 1.89 22.03 -27.42
N LYS A 177 1.67 21.90 -28.74
CA LYS A 177 1.36 20.63 -29.42
C LYS A 177 2.34 20.38 -30.56
N TYR A 178 2.70 19.11 -30.79
CA TYR A 178 3.58 18.70 -31.89
C TYR A 178 2.84 17.76 -32.87
N TYR A 179 3.12 17.91 -34.16
CA TYR A 179 2.59 17.06 -35.22
C TYR A 179 3.66 16.07 -35.69
N VAL A 180 3.30 14.80 -35.82
CA VAL A 180 4.20 13.75 -36.34
C VAL A 180 3.72 13.32 -37.72
N TYR A 181 4.60 13.43 -38.70
CA TYR A 181 4.33 13.06 -40.10
C TYR A 181 4.99 11.72 -40.40
N LYS A 182 4.21 10.76 -40.92
CA LYS A 182 4.73 9.41 -41.20
C LYS A 182 5.32 9.26 -42.61
N HIS A 183 4.89 10.11 -43.55
CA HIS A 183 5.40 10.15 -44.92
C HIS A 183 5.61 11.60 -45.37
N ALA A 184 6.74 11.88 -46.03
CA ALA A 184 6.97 13.16 -46.69
C ALA A 184 6.21 13.18 -48.04
N PRO A 185 5.60 14.31 -48.44
CA PRO A 185 4.89 14.40 -49.71
C PRO A 185 5.80 14.00 -50.87
N THR A 186 5.29 13.18 -51.78
CA THR A 186 5.97 12.85 -53.04
C THR A 186 5.54 13.82 -54.14
N GLU A 187 6.37 14.04 -55.16
CA GLU A 187 6.03 14.93 -56.30
C GLU A 187 4.73 14.53 -57.01
N GLU A 188 4.36 13.25 -56.94
CA GLU A 188 3.16 12.67 -57.56
C GLU A 188 1.88 12.86 -56.73
N ASP A 189 2.00 13.16 -55.42
CA ASP A 189 0.87 13.43 -54.54
C ASP A 189 1.29 14.43 -53.43
N PRO A 190 1.44 15.72 -53.80
CA PRO A 190 1.99 16.74 -52.91
C PRO A 190 1.08 17.05 -51.71
N ASN A 191 -0.14 16.52 -51.68
CA ASN A 191 -1.15 16.82 -50.66
C ASN A 191 -1.43 15.64 -49.70
N HIS A 192 -0.85 14.46 -49.93
CA HIS A 192 -1.07 13.30 -49.07
C HIS A 192 -0.10 13.30 -47.88
N CYS A 193 -0.61 13.65 -46.70
CA CYS A 193 0.10 13.52 -45.43
C CYS A 193 -0.76 12.72 -44.46
N ASP A 194 -0.26 11.57 -43.99
CA ASP A 194 -0.76 10.94 -42.78
C ASP A 194 -0.30 11.77 -41.58
N ILE A 195 -1.21 12.59 -41.03
CA ILE A 195 -0.93 13.49 -39.91
C ILE A 195 -1.38 12.84 -38.60
N TYR A 196 -0.45 12.68 -37.67
CA TYR A 196 -0.72 12.23 -36.31
C TYR A 196 -0.54 13.42 -35.36
N LEU A 197 -1.50 13.63 -34.47
CA LEU A 197 -1.42 14.63 -33.40
C LEU A 197 -0.94 13.94 -32.11
N GLU A 198 0.20 14.37 -31.57
CA GLU A 198 0.71 13.92 -30.27
C GLU A 198 0.74 15.12 -29.30
N VAL A 199 0.02 15.01 -28.19
CA VAL A 199 -0.09 16.08 -27.18
C VAL A 199 0.69 15.67 -25.93
N HIS A 200 1.86 16.27 -25.73
CA HIS A 200 2.64 16.08 -24.51
C HIS A 200 2.13 17.00 -23.40
N GLY A 201 1.76 16.44 -22.25
CA GLY A 201 1.70 17.18 -20.99
C GLY A 201 2.88 16.79 -20.12
N ASP A 202 3.45 17.74 -19.38
CA ASP A 202 4.63 17.55 -18.50
C ASP A 202 4.48 16.42 -17.45
N LYS A 203 3.26 15.92 -17.27
CA LYS A 203 2.95 14.74 -16.45
C LYS A 203 1.97 13.84 -17.19
N SER A 204 2.45 13.20 -18.25
CA SER A 204 1.89 12.04 -18.97
C SER A 204 0.52 11.48 -18.51
N TYR A 205 -0.56 12.24 -18.70
CA TYR A 205 -1.95 11.78 -18.82
C TYR A 205 -2.77 12.83 -19.58
N SER A 206 -2.64 12.87 -20.91
CA SER A 206 -3.67 13.46 -21.76
C SER A 206 -4.36 12.32 -22.52
N ARG A 207 -5.69 12.38 -22.62
CA ARG A 207 -6.53 11.35 -23.28
C ARG A 207 -6.38 11.34 -24.80
N TRP A 208 -5.52 12.21 -25.35
CA TRP A 208 -5.46 12.56 -26.77
C TRP A 208 -4.47 11.70 -27.57
N ASP A 209 -4.05 10.57 -27.01
CA ASP A 209 -3.17 9.63 -27.69
C ASP A 209 -3.99 8.64 -28.55
N MET A 210 -4.54 9.14 -29.66
CA MET A 210 -5.37 8.35 -30.56
C MET A 210 -4.91 8.42 -32.01
N ARG A 211 -4.53 7.24 -32.51
CA ARG A 211 -4.44 6.94 -33.93
C ARG A 211 -5.87 6.88 -34.48
N TYR A 212 -6.28 7.88 -35.25
CA TYR A 212 -7.55 7.90 -35.97
C TYR A 212 -7.29 7.55 -37.44
N GLU A 213 -8.26 6.88 -38.08
CA GLU A 213 -8.27 6.78 -39.53
C GLU A 213 -9.17 7.90 -40.07
N ILE A 214 -8.61 8.78 -40.90
CA ILE A 214 -9.40 9.82 -41.57
C ILE A 214 -10.16 9.16 -42.71
N LEU A 215 -11.48 9.21 -42.65
CA LEU A 215 -12.35 8.62 -43.68
C LEU A 215 -12.64 9.64 -44.78
N ILE A 216 -12.89 10.90 -44.41
CA ILE A 216 -13.20 12.00 -45.33
C ILE A 216 -12.61 13.31 -44.76
N GLY A 217 -12.09 14.19 -45.62
CA GLY A 217 -11.67 15.55 -45.28
C GLY A 217 -10.17 15.73 -44.97
N ASN A 218 -9.78 16.98 -44.69
CA ASN A 218 -8.41 17.34 -44.32
C ASN A 218 -8.38 17.90 -42.90
N LEU A 219 -7.61 17.23 -42.02
CA LEU A 219 -7.48 17.62 -40.63
C LEU A 219 -6.84 19.01 -40.45
N LEU A 220 -6.01 19.48 -41.37
CA LEU A 220 -5.45 20.84 -41.29
C LEU A 220 -6.44 21.94 -41.67
N ASN A 221 -7.55 21.59 -42.35
CA ASN A 221 -8.55 22.53 -42.81
C ASN A 221 -9.98 22.02 -42.52
N PRO A 222 -10.34 21.82 -41.24
CA PRO A 222 -11.67 21.35 -40.88
C PRO A 222 -12.74 22.38 -41.27
N PRO A 223 -13.96 21.91 -41.54
CA PRO A 223 -15.02 22.74 -42.08
C PRO A 223 -15.51 23.80 -41.09
N TYR A 224 -15.80 24.99 -41.59
CA TYR A 224 -16.36 26.07 -40.79
C TYR A 224 -17.88 26.09 -40.94
N ILE A 225 -18.62 25.86 -39.85
CA ILE A 225 -20.06 25.68 -39.87
C ILE A 225 -20.69 26.52 -38.76
N THR A 226 -21.79 27.21 -39.04
CA THR A 226 -22.47 27.98 -37.98
C THR A 226 -23.18 27.03 -37.02
N LYS A 227 -23.40 27.50 -35.79
CA LYS A 227 -24.07 26.72 -34.74
C LYS A 227 -25.42 26.19 -35.23
N GLU A 228 -26.22 27.04 -35.86
CA GLU A 228 -27.57 26.72 -36.32
C GLU A 228 -27.58 25.57 -37.33
N VAL A 229 -26.59 25.55 -38.21
CA VAL A 229 -26.45 24.55 -39.27
C VAL A 229 -25.98 23.20 -38.70
N VAL A 230 -25.07 23.20 -37.72
CA VAL A 230 -24.60 21.97 -37.05
C VAL A 230 -25.70 21.34 -36.19
N PHE A 231 -26.45 22.15 -35.44
CA PHE A 231 -27.43 21.63 -34.49
C PHE A 231 -28.76 21.20 -35.14
N ALA A 232 -29.09 21.71 -36.33
CA ALA A 232 -30.29 21.30 -37.06
C ALA A 232 -30.41 19.77 -37.29
N PRO A 233 -29.43 19.07 -37.89
CA PRO A 233 -29.49 17.61 -38.07
C PRO A 233 -29.48 16.85 -36.74
N LEU A 234 -28.76 17.33 -35.73
CA LEU A 234 -28.74 16.73 -34.39
C LEU A 234 -30.11 16.80 -33.71
N HIS A 235 -30.85 17.91 -33.91
CA HIS A 235 -32.21 18.06 -33.39
C HIS A 235 -33.21 17.15 -34.10
N THR A 236 -33.06 16.94 -35.41
CA THR A 236 -33.87 15.99 -36.18
C THR A 236 -33.64 14.56 -35.71
N LEU A 237 -32.38 14.14 -35.57
CA LEU A 237 -32.02 12.83 -35.03
C LEU A 237 -32.64 12.62 -33.64
N ARG A 238 -32.50 13.61 -32.75
CA ARG A 238 -33.11 13.57 -31.41
C ARG A 238 -34.64 13.40 -31.48
N ALA A 239 -35.31 14.16 -32.33
CA ALA A 239 -36.76 14.09 -32.46
C ALA A 239 -37.23 12.70 -32.94
N ALA A 240 -36.46 12.06 -33.82
CA ALA A 240 -36.73 10.70 -34.30
C ALA A 240 -36.51 9.65 -33.19
N LEU A 241 -35.38 9.71 -32.47
CA LEU A 241 -35.06 8.78 -31.38
C LEU A 241 -36.03 8.85 -30.20
N HIS A 242 -36.64 10.02 -29.97
CA HIS A 242 -37.61 10.22 -28.88
C HIS A 242 -39.07 10.16 -29.34
N ALA A 243 -39.34 9.74 -30.58
CA ALA A 243 -40.70 9.46 -31.01
C ALA A 243 -41.23 8.23 -30.23
N PRO A 244 -42.38 8.32 -29.55
CA PRO A 244 -42.91 7.18 -28.80
C PRO A 244 -43.18 6.01 -29.74
N GLU A 245 -42.57 4.86 -29.47
CA GLU A 245 -42.74 3.65 -30.25
C GLU A 245 -44.23 3.34 -30.44
N SER A 246 -44.64 3.14 -31.69
CA SER A 246 -45.97 2.61 -31.98
C SER A 246 -46.08 1.21 -31.40
N SER A 247 -46.78 1.14 -30.27
CA SER A 247 -47.02 -0.04 -29.45
C SER A 247 -47.70 -1.17 -30.23
N GLN A 248 -46.93 -1.99 -30.95
CA GLN A 248 -47.37 -3.29 -31.44
C GLN A 248 -46.21 -4.23 -31.87
N LYS A 249 -45.37 -4.63 -30.90
CA LYS A 249 -44.70 -5.95 -30.97
C LYS A 249 -44.87 -6.69 -29.65
N LYS A 250 -45.90 -7.53 -29.62
CA LYS A 250 -46.01 -8.62 -28.63
C LYS A 250 -44.84 -9.57 -28.87
N PHE A 251 -43.81 -9.50 -28.02
CA PHE A 251 -42.87 -10.60 -27.89
C PHE A 251 -43.49 -11.65 -26.98
N THR A 252 -43.79 -12.80 -27.56
CA THR A 252 -43.96 -14.05 -26.81
C THR A 252 -42.62 -14.35 -26.16
N GLN A 253 -42.55 -14.25 -24.83
CA GLN A 253 -41.35 -14.52 -24.06
C GLN A 253 -41.02 -16.02 -24.15
N VAL A 254 -40.19 -16.39 -25.11
CA VAL A 254 -39.35 -17.58 -25.00
C VAL A 254 -38.25 -17.18 -24.02
N ALA A 255 -38.07 -17.93 -22.94
CA ALA A 255 -36.98 -17.69 -21.98
C ALA A 255 -35.65 -17.74 -22.75
N THR A 256 -35.11 -16.58 -23.11
CA THR A 256 -33.81 -16.47 -23.73
C THR A 256 -32.78 -16.80 -22.66
N VAL A 257 -31.96 -17.81 -22.94
CA VAL A 257 -30.81 -18.18 -22.11
C VAL A 257 -29.97 -16.90 -21.89
N PRO A 258 -29.68 -16.50 -20.64
CA PRO A 258 -28.87 -15.31 -20.37
C PRO A 258 -27.56 -15.38 -21.14
N SER A 259 -27.10 -14.28 -21.74
CA SER A 259 -25.85 -14.25 -22.52
C SER A 259 -24.63 -14.64 -21.67
N SER A 260 -24.66 -14.34 -20.38
CA SER A 260 -23.66 -14.73 -19.37
C SER A 260 -24.34 -15.10 -18.05
N LEU A 261 -23.74 -16.01 -17.27
CA LEU A 261 -24.13 -16.36 -15.89
C LEU A 261 -23.21 -15.70 -14.85
N ASN A 262 -22.60 -14.55 -15.18
CA ASN A 262 -21.71 -13.78 -14.30
C ASN A 262 -20.45 -14.50 -13.78
N SER A 263 -20.13 -15.68 -14.33
CA SER A 263 -18.90 -16.42 -14.04
C SER A 263 -18.40 -17.17 -15.28
N THR A 264 -17.08 -17.21 -15.44
CA THR A 264 -16.42 -17.99 -16.50
C THR A 264 -16.71 -19.48 -16.36
N ASN A 265 -16.68 -20.04 -15.15
CA ASN A 265 -16.97 -21.46 -14.92
C ASN A 265 -18.45 -21.77 -15.12
N LEU A 266 -19.35 -20.90 -14.66
CA LEU A 266 -20.79 -21.05 -14.93
C LEU A 266 -21.08 -20.92 -16.44
N ASN A 267 -20.35 -20.08 -17.17
CA ASN A 267 -20.48 -19.98 -18.62
C ASN A 267 -19.98 -21.23 -19.36
N PHE A 268 -18.92 -21.88 -18.86
CA PHE A 268 -18.49 -23.19 -19.37
C PHE A 268 -19.53 -24.28 -19.08
N ALA A 269 -20.06 -24.34 -17.86
CA ALA A 269 -21.14 -25.24 -17.50
C ALA A 269 -22.40 -24.98 -18.34
N LYS A 270 -22.77 -23.72 -18.56
CA LYS A 270 -23.85 -23.30 -19.47
C LYS A 270 -23.65 -23.90 -20.87
N ALA A 271 -22.46 -23.75 -21.44
CA ALA A 271 -22.17 -24.32 -22.77
C ALA A 271 -22.31 -25.85 -22.76
N ALA A 272 -21.82 -26.52 -21.71
CA ALA A 272 -21.96 -27.96 -21.55
C ALA A 272 -23.42 -28.43 -21.42
N PHE A 273 -24.26 -27.67 -20.68
CA PHE A 273 -25.70 -27.91 -20.53
C PHE A 273 -26.45 -27.76 -21.86
N LEU A 274 -26.19 -26.66 -22.59
CA LEU A 274 -26.79 -26.40 -23.90
C LEU A 274 -26.43 -27.51 -24.90
N ASN A 275 -25.16 -27.91 -24.95
CA ASN A 275 -24.69 -29.00 -25.83
C ASN A 275 -25.36 -30.35 -25.52
N ARG A 276 -25.90 -30.52 -24.32
CA ARG A 276 -26.58 -31.75 -23.87
C ARG A 276 -28.09 -31.67 -23.93
N GLY A 277 -28.63 -30.60 -24.52
CA GLY A 277 -30.06 -30.41 -24.75
C GLY A 277 -30.83 -29.86 -23.55
N PHE A 278 -30.16 -29.27 -22.56
CA PHE A 278 -30.84 -28.55 -21.49
C PHE A 278 -31.27 -27.16 -21.95
N SER A 279 -32.50 -26.80 -21.60
CA SER A 279 -33.07 -25.45 -21.75
C SER A 279 -33.00 -24.71 -20.42
N TYR A 280 -32.62 -23.44 -20.45
CA TYR A 280 -32.60 -22.60 -19.27
C TYR A 280 -34.03 -22.27 -18.83
N GLU A 281 -34.32 -22.41 -17.54
CA GLU A 281 -35.65 -22.13 -16.97
C GLU A 281 -35.66 -20.76 -16.28
N ARG A 282 -34.81 -20.57 -15.27
CA ARG A 282 -34.80 -19.37 -14.41
C ARG A 282 -33.57 -19.30 -13.49
N GLU A 283 -33.36 -18.15 -12.87
CA GLU A 283 -32.45 -17.96 -11.75
C GLU A 283 -33.24 -17.72 -10.46
N MET A 284 -32.79 -18.28 -9.34
CA MET A 284 -33.34 -17.97 -8.02
C MET A 284 -32.24 -18.10 -6.96
N ASN A 285 -31.93 -17.01 -6.25
CA ASN A 285 -30.94 -16.94 -5.17
C ASN A 285 -29.53 -17.41 -5.57
N GLY A 286 -29.07 -17.05 -6.79
CA GLY A 286 -27.77 -17.49 -7.32
C GLY A 286 -27.74 -18.94 -7.84
N PHE A 287 -28.89 -19.64 -7.85
CA PHE A 287 -29.05 -20.95 -8.49
C PHE A 287 -29.69 -20.79 -9.86
N HIS A 288 -29.07 -21.36 -10.88
CA HIS A 288 -29.54 -21.41 -12.26
C HIS A 288 -30.22 -22.75 -12.54
N TYR A 289 -31.51 -22.72 -12.86
CA TYR A 289 -32.32 -23.91 -13.10
C TYR A 289 -32.40 -24.21 -14.59
N TRP A 290 -32.21 -25.49 -14.92
CA TRP A 290 -32.14 -26.02 -16.27
C TRP A 290 -33.05 -27.24 -16.40
N GLN A 291 -33.65 -27.43 -17.57
CA GLN A 291 -34.57 -28.54 -17.83
C GLN A 291 -34.24 -29.27 -19.13
N ARG A 292 -34.25 -30.61 -19.10
CA ARG A 292 -34.18 -31.48 -20.27
C ARG A 292 -35.19 -32.61 -20.11
N ASN A 293 -36.25 -32.61 -20.92
CA ASN A 293 -37.40 -33.50 -20.74
C ASN A 293 -37.98 -33.37 -19.32
N ASP A 294 -38.13 -34.48 -18.58
CA ASP A 294 -38.65 -34.51 -17.21
C ASP A 294 -37.56 -34.30 -16.13
N VAL A 295 -36.31 -34.01 -16.53
CA VAL A 295 -35.18 -33.80 -15.61
C VAL A 295 -34.94 -32.31 -15.43
N SER A 296 -34.99 -31.85 -14.18
CA SER A 296 -34.61 -30.48 -13.79
C SER A 296 -33.33 -30.52 -12.94
N ALA A 297 -32.37 -29.65 -13.24
CA ALA A 297 -31.12 -29.54 -12.51
C ALA A 297 -30.85 -28.07 -12.13
N ALA A 298 -30.28 -27.88 -10.94
CA ALA A 298 -29.82 -26.58 -10.47
C ALA A 298 -28.28 -26.52 -10.56
N LEU A 299 -27.78 -25.42 -11.08
CA LEU A 299 -26.38 -25.10 -11.26
C LEU A 299 -26.04 -23.84 -10.47
N TRP A 300 -24.98 -23.85 -9.67
CA TRP A 300 -24.49 -22.66 -8.98
C TRP A 300 -22.99 -22.77 -8.78
N GLU A 301 -22.34 -21.65 -8.45
CA GLU A 301 -20.92 -21.64 -8.13
C GLU A 301 -20.72 -21.26 -6.67
N ASP A 302 -19.86 -22.03 -5.99
CA ASP A 302 -19.38 -21.72 -4.65
C ASP A 302 -17.89 -22.03 -4.58
N ARG A 303 -17.08 -21.07 -4.11
CA ARG A 303 -15.61 -21.15 -4.02
C ARG A 303 -14.95 -21.65 -5.31
N ASP A 304 -15.27 -21.02 -6.44
CA ASP A 304 -14.77 -21.35 -7.79
C ASP A 304 -15.10 -22.78 -8.27
N THR A 305 -16.00 -23.48 -7.57
CA THR A 305 -16.47 -24.82 -7.94
C THR A 305 -17.90 -24.72 -8.43
N VAL A 306 -18.17 -25.20 -9.64
CA VAL A 306 -19.53 -25.27 -10.17
C VAL A 306 -20.18 -26.55 -9.67
N TRP A 307 -21.19 -26.36 -8.84
CA TRP A 307 -22.00 -27.42 -8.27
C TRP A 307 -23.25 -27.64 -9.10
N ILE A 308 -23.63 -28.91 -9.17
CA ILE A 308 -24.87 -29.35 -9.80
C ILE A 308 -25.62 -30.24 -8.82
N ARG A 309 -26.93 -30.06 -8.73
CA ARG A 309 -27.83 -31.01 -8.08
C ARG A 309 -29.10 -31.16 -8.88
N GLU A 310 -29.72 -32.32 -8.77
CA GLU A 310 -31.04 -32.55 -9.33
C GLU A 310 -32.13 -31.80 -8.53
N ALA A 311 -33.07 -31.18 -9.24
CA ALA A 311 -34.24 -30.52 -8.65
C ALA A 311 -35.45 -31.47 -8.55
N THR A 312 -35.49 -32.54 -9.36
CA THR A 312 -36.54 -33.58 -9.38
C THR A 312 -35.91 -34.98 -9.44
N PRO A 313 -36.19 -35.91 -8.51
CA PRO A 313 -35.47 -37.19 -8.43
C PRO A 313 -35.59 -38.06 -9.70
N ASN A 314 -34.48 -38.39 -10.35
CA ASN A 314 -34.38 -39.37 -11.43
C ASN A 314 -33.00 -40.08 -11.41
N THR A 315 -32.78 -41.08 -12.26
CA THR A 315 -31.61 -41.99 -12.18
C THR A 315 -30.31 -41.46 -12.81
N GLU A 316 -30.32 -40.31 -13.50
CA GLU A 316 -29.16 -39.82 -14.24
C GLU A 316 -28.36 -38.70 -13.53
N PHE A 317 -28.92 -38.01 -12.52
CA PHE A 317 -28.23 -36.93 -11.81
C PHE A 317 -28.15 -37.16 -10.29
N PRO A 318 -27.14 -36.58 -9.62
CA PRO A 318 -27.01 -36.68 -8.17
C PRO A 318 -28.09 -35.87 -7.44
N ILE A 319 -28.75 -36.52 -6.49
CA ILE A 319 -29.72 -35.90 -5.57
C ILE A 319 -29.00 -34.93 -4.60
N HIS A 320 -27.73 -35.21 -4.29
CA HIS A 320 -26.86 -34.33 -3.50
C HIS A 320 -26.03 -33.44 -4.43
N ALA A 321 -25.69 -32.24 -3.95
CA ALA A 321 -24.78 -31.36 -4.66
C ALA A 321 -23.45 -32.07 -4.93
N VAL A 322 -23.05 -32.14 -6.19
CA VAL A 322 -21.72 -32.60 -6.59
C VAL A 322 -21.05 -31.59 -7.50
N PRO A 323 -19.71 -31.54 -7.59
CA PRO A 323 -19.04 -30.76 -8.62
C PRO A 323 -19.42 -31.28 -10.01
N ILE A 324 -19.72 -30.37 -10.94
CA ILE A 324 -20.14 -30.73 -12.31
C ILE A 324 -19.05 -31.54 -13.05
N THR A 325 -17.79 -31.34 -12.70
CA THR A 325 -16.63 -32.07 -13.25
C THR A 325 -16.60 -33.54 -12.87
N VAL A 326 -17.28 -33.95 -11.78
CA VAL A 326 -17.45 -35.36 -11.41
C VAL A 326 -18.46 -36.07 -12.31
N ILE A 327 -19.39 -35.32 -12.91
CA ILE A 327 -20.39 -35.85 -13.84
C ILE A 327 -19.87 -35.78 -15.28
N TRP A 328 -19.24 -34.65 -15.65
CA TRP A 328 -18.81 -34.35 -17.01
C TRP A 328 -17.40 -33.77 -17.05
N ASN A 329 -16.48 -34.57 -17.57
CA ASN A 329 -15.06 -34.24 -17.66
C ASN A 329 -14.75 -33.32 -18.89
N ASP A 330 -15.70 -33.16 -19.80
CA ASP A 330 -15.61 -32.35 -21.04
C ASP A 330 -16.25 -30.96 -20.91
N THR A 331 -16.52 -30.51 -19.69
CA THR A 331 -17.13 -29.18 -19.42
C THR A 331 -16.20 -28.01 -19.75
N GLY A 332 -14.89 -28.26 -19.92
CA GLY A 332 -13.87 -27.21 -19.98
C GLY A 332 -13.58 -26.57 -18.63
N ILE A 333 -14.23 -27.05 -17.56
CA ILE A 333 -13.97 -26.67 -16.17
C ILE A 333 -12.89 -27.61 -15.64
N PRO A 334 -11.75 -27.10 -15.14
CA PRO A 334 -10.65 -27.94 -14.68
C PRO A 334 -11.08 -28.84 -13.50
N GLU A 335 -10.79 -30.15 -13.58
CA GLU A 335 -10.97 -31.10 -12.46
C GLU A 335 -10.05 -30.72 -11.28
N GLN A 336 -10.54 -30.81 -10.04
CA GLN A 336 -9.72 -30.61 -8.83
C GLN A 336 -9.65 -31.89 -7.98
N THR A 337 -8.42 -32.33 -7.65
CA THR A 337 -7.95 -33.07 -6.43
C THR A 337 -6.44 -33.37 -6.59
N PRO A 338 -5.56 -33.65 -5.58
CA PRO A 338 -5.40 -33.31 -4.15
C PRO A 338 -4.06 -32.53 -3.83
N PHE A 339 -3.61 -32.48 -2.57
CA PHE A 339 -2.55 -31.61 -1.98
C PHE A 339 -1.07 -31.87 -2.41
N ASN A 340 -0.38 -30.78 -2.83
CA ASN A 340 1.08 -30.46 -2.98
C ASN A 340 2.02 -31.24 -3.95
N GLU A 341 2.28 -30.68 -5.14
CA GLU A 341 3.41 -31.04 -6.03
C GLU A 341 4.35 -29.81 -6.31
N THR A 342 4.99 -29.31 -5.24
CA THR A 342 5.96 -28.17 -5.11
C THR A 342 5.35 -26.80 -4.72
N VAL A 343 4.31 -26.78 -3.90
CA VAL A 343 3.45 -25.65 -3.45
C VAL A 343 2.98 -24.67 -4.56
N HIS A 344 2.44 -25.06 -5.70
CA HIS A 344 2.42 -26.31 -6.43
C HIS A 344 3.03 -25.97 -7.79
N ALA A 345 4.35 -26.05 -7.89
CA ALA A 345 5.20 -25.25 -8.79
C ALA A 345 5.17 -23.74 -8.43
N ILE A 346 5.19 -23.42 -7.13
CA ILE A 346 5.11 -22.07 -6.52
C ILE A 346 4.03 -21.22 -7.21
N ARG A 347 2.81 -21.76 -7.07
CA ARG A 347 1.48 -21.35 -7.59
C ARG A 347 1.44 -20.23 -8.66
N GLU A 348 1.66 -20.41 -9.96
CA GLU A 348 2.57 -21.27 -10.71
C GLU A 348 3.50 -20.34 -11.51
N ARG A 349 4.54 -19.77 -10.89
CA ARG A 349 5.70 -19.22 -11.66
C ARG A 349 6.89 -20.19 -11.65
N ARG A 350 6.56 -21.48 -11.80
CA ARG A 350 7.39 -22.70 -11.99
C ARG A 350 8.88 -22.40 -12.25
N LEU A 351 9.71 -21.98 -11.31
CA LEU A 351 10.13 -22.77 -10.17
C LEU A 351 10.70 -21.87 -9.05
N SER A 352 10.57 -20.54 -9.13
CA SER A 352 11.14 -19.63 -8.12
C SER A 352 10.09 -18.80 -7.38
N PRO A 353 10.14 -18.75 -6.03
CA PRO A 353 9.32 -17.85 -5.22
C PRO A 353 9.76 -16.38 -5.34
N LEU A 354 10.92 -16.11 -5.95
CA LEU A 354 11.44 -14.77 -6.21
C LEU A 354 10.82 -14.13 -7.45
N ALA A 355 10.11 -14.90 -8.27
CA ALA A 355 9.39 -14.39 -9.44
C ALA A 355 8.18 -13.50 -9.05
N ILE A 356 7.75 -13.55 -7.80
CA ILE A 356 6.64 -12.78 -7.26
C ILE A 356 7.17 -11.39 -6.90
N LYS A 357 6.41 -10.36 -7.26
CA LYS A 357 6.76 -8.98 -6.91
C LYS A 357 6.57 -8.82 -5.40
N ARG A 358 7.69 -8.77 -4.68
CA ARG A 358 7.74 -8.58 -3.22
C ARG A 358 8.11 -7.13 -2.91
N MET A 359 7.71 -6.67 -1.73
CA MET A 359 8.26 -5.45 -1.17
C MET A 359 9.74 -5.68 -0.80
N PRO A 360 10.61 -4.66 -0.91
CA PRO A 360 11.98 -4.79 -0.46
C PRO A 360 12.01 -5.21 1.02
N PRO A 361 12.78 -6.24 1.39
CA PRO A 361 12.90 -6.63 2.78
C PRO A 361 13.59 -5.51 3.56
N LYS A 362 13.01 -5.13 4.69
CA LYS A 362 13.61 -4.20 5.65
C LYS A 362 14.30 -4.95 6.79
N LEU A 363 13.72 -6.07 7.19
CA LEU A 363 14.32 -6.96 8.18
C LEU A 363 15.22 -7.99 7.49
N GLN A 364 16.40 -8.16 8.05
CA GLN A 364 17.30 -9.25 7.76
C GLN A 364 17.72 -9.87 9.08
N LYS A 365 17.80 -11.21 9.13
CA LYS A 365 18.41 -11.85 10.28
C LYS A 365 19.87 -11.44 10.35
N GLN A 366 20.27 -10.82 11.45
CA GLN A 366 21.68 -10.55 11.69
C GLN A 366 22.43 -11.89 11.73
N GLN A 367 23.58 -11.97 11.05
CA GLN A 367 24.50 -13.10 11.19
C GLN A 367 25.26 -12.97 12.50
N THR A 368 24.55 -13.00 13.62
CA THR A 368 25.14 -12.99 14.96
C THR A 368 25.60 -14.41 15.30
N PRO A 369 26.77 -14.59 15.95
CA PRO A 369 27.15 -15.89 16.50
C PRO A 369 26.00 -16.39 17.37
N GLN A 370 25.64 -17.66 17.19
CA GLN A 370 24.48 -18.29 17.80
C GLN A 370 24.44 -17.97 19.30
N LYS A 371 23.56 -17.04 19.71
CA LYS A 371 23.40 -16.67 21.11
C LYS A 371 22.97 -17.93 21.86
N VAL A 372 23.67 -18.22 22.96
CA VAL A 372 23.32 -19.35 23.83
C VAL A 372 22.21 -18.87 24.74
N TYR A 373 21.00 -19.39 24.54
CA TYR A 373 19.85 -19.09 25.39
C TYR A 373 19.88 -19.98 26.63
N LYS A 374 19.81 -19.38 27.81
CA LYS A 374 19.76 -20.11 29.09
C LYS A 374 18.37 -20.69 29.34
N THR A 375 18.33 -21.84 30.00
CA THR A 375 17.09 -22.38 30.57
C THR A 375 16.57 -21.47 31.69
N LEU A 376 15.27 -21.56 32.01
CA LEU A 376 14.67 -20.78 33.11
C LEU A 376 15.41 -21.01 34.44
N LYS A 377 15.86 -22.24 34.69
CA LYS A 377 16.61 -22.63 35.88
C LYS A 377 18.01 -21.98 35.93
N GLU A 378 18.72 -21.95 34.82
CA GLU A 378 20.04 -21.30 34.72
C GLU A 378 19.92 -19.78 34.85
N ARG A 379 18.90 -19.18 34.24
CA ARG A 379 18.58 -17.76 34.40
C ARG A 379 18.27 -17.42 35.86
N SER A 380 17.47 -18.25 36.52
CA SER A 380 17.13 -18.10 37.94
C SER A 380 18.38 -18.21 38.83
N ALA A 381 19.29 -19.14 38.53
CA ALA A 381 20.56 -19.27 39.25
C ALA A 381 21.48 -18.05 39.03
N GLN A 382 21.54 -17.52 37.80
CA GLN A 382 22.29 -16.30 37.48
C GLN A 382 21.75 -15.11 38.28
N LEU A 383 20.43 -14.91 38.30
CA LEU A 383 19.78 -13.87 39.09
C LEU A 383 20.11 -13.98 40.58
N LYS A 384 19.99 -15.19 41.17
CA LYS A 384 20.38 -15.43 42.57
C LYS A 384 21.84 -15.06 42.86
N GLN A 385 22.76 -15.40 41.96
CA GLN A 385 24.18 -15.07 42.11
C GLN A 385 24.43 -13.56 42.01
N ILE A 386 23.67 -12.85 41.17
CA ILE A 386 23.74 -11.39 41.05
C ILE A 386 23.20 -10.74 42.33
N LEU A 387 22.04 -11.18 42.83
CA LEU A 387 21.41 -10.65 44.05
C LEU A 387 22.23 -10.88 45.32
N ALA A 388 23.07 -11.92 45.35
CA ALA A 388 23.98 -12.20 46.46
C ALA A 388 25.19 -11.24 46.54
N ARG A 389 25.34 -10.30 45.59
CA ARG A 389 26.40 -9.28 45.61
C ARG A 389 25.93 -8.04 46.37
N ASP A 390 26.87 -7.26 46.91
CA ASP A 390 26.62 -5.97 47.57
C ASP A 390 26.16 -4.90 46.54
N ILE A 391 24.90 -5.00 46.13
CA ILE A 391 24.27 -4.20 45.07
C ILE A 391 23.11 -3.42 45.70
N ARG A 392 23.06 -2.11 45.44
CA ARG A 392 22.22 -1.20 46.23
C ARG A 392 20.95 -0.71 45.56
N ILE A 393 20.79 -0.93 44.25
CA ILE A 393 19.53 -0.67 43.56
C ILE A 393 19.34 -1.73 42.47
N LEU A 394 18.19 -2.39 42.49
CA LEU A 394 17.75 -3.36 41.49
C LEU A 394 16.47 -2.83 40.84
N ALA A 395 16.52 -2.59 39.54
CA ALA A 395 15.33 -2.43 38.71
C ALA A 395 15.03 -3.72 37.98
N LEU A 396 13.77 -4.12 37.98
CA LEU A 396 13.28 -5.28 37.24
C LEU A 396 12.15 -4.84 36.32
N THR A 397 12.12 -5.43 35.13
CA THR A 397 10.93 -5.33 34.28
C THR A 397 9.85 -6.31 34.73
N PRO A 398 8.55 -6.04 34.46
CA PRO A 398 7.46 -6.91 34.89
C PRO A 398 7.63 -8.39 34.48
N SER A 399 8.14 -8.64 33.28
CA SER A 399 8.40 -10.01 32.77
C SER A 399 9.52 -10.75 33.52
N GLU A 400 10.37 -10.03 34.24
CA GLU A 400 11.46 -10.59 35.04
C GLU A 400 11.04 -10.81 36.49
N ILE A 401 10.07 -10.02 36.99
CA ILE A 401 9.40 -10.29 38.26
C ILE A 401 8.73 -11.66 38.21
N ASP A 402 8.10 -12.03 37.09
CA ASP A 402 7.46 -13.34 36.94
C ASP A 402 8.46 -14.51 36.99
N VAL A 403 9.74 -14.26 36.68
CA VAL A 403 10.81 -15.27 36.86
C VAL A 403 11.26 -15.30 38.32
N LEU A 404 11.15 -14.17 39.02
CA LEU A 404 11.52 -14.03 40.42
C LEU A 404 10.41 -14.47 41.39
N THR A 405 9.14 -14.49 41.00
CA THR A 405 8.05 -15.04 41.83
C THR A 405 8.23 -16.54 42.09
N ASP A 406 8.90 -17.26 41.18
CA ASP A 406 9.32 -18.66 41.36
C ASP A 406 10.59 -18.80 42.22
N ILE A 407 11.30 -17.70 42.46
CA ILE A 407 12.44 -17.63 43.36
C ILE A 407 11.91 -17.16 44.72
N GLU A 408 11.91 -18.03 45.73
CA GLU A 408 11.71 -17.59 47.12
C GLU A 408 12.79 -16.57 47.48
N ILE A 409 12.53 -15.28 47.24
CA ILE A 409 13.31 -14.19 47.79
C ILE A 409 12.98 -14.18 49.28
N PRO A 410 13.98 -14.31 50.18
CA PRO A 410 13.73 -14.31 51.61
C PRO A 410 12.97 -13.05 52.00
N LYS A 411 11.77 -13.21 52.59
CA LYS A 411 10.95 -12.11 53.13
C LYS A 411 11.52 -11.50 54.43
N GLU A 412 12.80 -11.73 54.74
CA GLU A 412 13.41 -11.07 55.90
C GLU A 412 13.35 -9.56 55.69
N PRO A 413 13.14 -8.76 56.76
CA PRO A 413 13.02 -7.33 56.63
C PRO A 413 14.30 -6.80 56.03
N LEU A 414 14.19 -6.18 54.85
CA LEU A 414 15.24 -5.39 54.19
C LEU A 414 15.69 -4.16 55.00
N ASP A 415 15.40 -4.12 56.30
CA ASP A 415 15.65 -2.99 57.20
C ASP A 415 17.13 -2.89 57.63
N SER A 416 17.95 -3.93 57.40
CA SER A 416 19.37 -3.89 57.80
C SER A 416 20.32 -3.38 56.71
N HIS A 417 19.93 -3.38 55.43
CA HIS A 417 20.74 -2.86 54.31
C HIS A 417 19.85 -2.09 53.32
N PRO A 418 20.21 -0.83 52.94
CA PRO A 418 19.38 0.00 52.07
C PRO A 418 19.51 -0.47 50.62
N THR A 419 18.87 -1.59 50.29
CA THR A 419 18.67 -2.01 48.91
C THR A 419 17.33 -1.42 48.46
N CYS A 420 17.36 -0.34 47.68
CA CYS A 420 16.13 0.23 47.13
C CYS A 420 15.70 -0.65 45.95
N LEU A 421 14.75 -1.55 46.18
CA LEU A 421 14.16 -2.41 45.15
C LEU A 421 13.06 -1.61 44.44
N HIS A 422 13.34 -1.10 43.24
CA HIS A 422 12.27 -0.60 42.38
C HIS A 422 11.66 -1.79 41.65
N GLU A 423 10.65 -2.40 42.30
CA GLU A 423 10.08 -3.68 41.85
C GLU A 423 9.46 -3.60 40.45
N ARG A 424 9.09 -2.43 39.91
CA ARG A 424 8.45 -2.30 38.60
C ARG A 424 8.92 -1.06 37.82
N ILE A 425 9.96 -1.22 37.02
CA ILE A 425 10.33 -0.18 36.04
C ILE A 425 9.75 -0.55 34.69
N ALA A 426 8.57 0.01 34.39
CA ALA A 426 7.92 -0.16 33.09
C ALA A 426 8.36 0.91 32.07
N SER A 427 8.91 2.03 32.54
CA SER A 427 9.30 3.21 31.75
C SER A 427 10.55 3.85 32.36
N ILE A 428 11.39 4.49 31.54
CA ILE A 428 12.57 5.24 32.05
C ILE A 428 12.12 6.42 32.90
N GLU A 429 10.90 6.92 32.68
CA GLU A 429 10.30 8.01 33.46
C GLU A 429 10.28 7.66 34.96
N ASN A 430 10.07 6.38 35.30
CA ASN A 430 10.05 5.90 36.68
C ASN A 430 11.44 5.92 37.35
N LEU A 431 12.52 6.14 36.60
CA LEU A 431 13.86 6.37 37.16
C LEU A 431 14.09 7.83 37.56
N PHE A 432 13.30 8.77 37.03
CA PHE A 432 13.41 10.19 37.38
C PHE A 432 12.53 10.49 38.59
N LEU A 433 12.97 11.45 39.40
CA LEU A 433 12.16 11.99 40.48
C LEU A 433 11.07 12.88 39.87
N GLU A 434 9.84 12.41 39.96
CA GLU A 434 8.66 13.18 39.59
C GLU A 434 8.29 14.14 40.74
N CYS A 435 8.34 15.44 40.47
CA CYS A 435 7.97 16.48 41.40
C CYS A 435 6.63 17.10 40.98
N GLU A 436 5.67 17.15 41.91
CA GLU A 436 4.36 17.75 41.69
C GLU A 436 4.13 18.88 42.70
N LEU A 437 4.05 20.12 42.22
CA LEU A 437 3.69 21.27 43.04
C LEU A 437 2.23 21.64 42.74
N SER A 438 1.34 21.30 43.67
CA SER A 438 -0.10 21.54 43.50
C SER A 438 -0.43 23.04 43.55
N LYS A 439 -1.45 23.45 42.81
CA LYS A 439 -1.93 24.82 42.79
C LYS A 439 -2.43 25.25 44.16
N GLU A 440 -3.10 24.36 44.89
CA GLU A 440 -3.57 24.59 46.26
C GLU A 440 -2.41 24.91 47.21
N VAL A 441 -1.27 24.22 47.08
CA VAL A 441 -0.06 24.53 47.86
C VAL A 441 0.44 25.94 47.55
N VAL A 442 0.46 26.33 46.28
CA VAL A 442 0.90 27.68 45.88
C VAL A 442 -0.10 28.76 46.37
N GLU A 443 -1.41 28.51 46.28
CA GLU A 443 -2.44 29.42 46.81
C GLU A 443 -2.35 29.56 48.33
N GLN A 444 -2.09 28.46 49.03
CA GLN A 444 -1.85 28.47 50.47
C GLN A 444 -0.61 29.30 50.82
N TRP A 445 0.47 29.20 50.04
CA TRP A 445 1.64 30.05 50.22
C TRP A 445 1.33 31.55 50.03
N ILE A 446 0.48 31.90 49.07
CA ILE A 446 0.03 33.28 48.88
C ILE A 446 -0.75 33.78 50.10
N ALA A 447 -1.65 32.95 50.64
CA ALA A 447 -2.50 33.30 51.77
C ALA A 447 -1.70 33.44 53.08
N ASP A 448 -0.85 32.46 53.38
CA ASP A 448 -0.12 32.39 54.66
C ASP A 448 1.07 33.36 54.71
N TRP A 449 1.65 33.68 53.56
CA TRP A 449 2.90 34.45 53.46
C TRP A 449 2.74 35.75 52.68
N GLN A 450 1.53 36.35 52.69
CA GLN A 450 1.23 37.58 51.97
C GLN A 450 2.26 38.70 52.30
N GLY A 451 2.91 39.23 51.27
CA GLY A 451 3.92 40.29 51.38
C GLY A 451 5.31 39.82 51.81
N GLN A 452 5.49 38.54 52.14
CA GLN A 452 6.81 37.94 52.41
C GLN A 452 7.42 37.31 51.14
N ALA A 453 8.68 36.89 51.22
CA ALA A 453 9.42 36.30 50.11
C ALA A 453 8.70 35.10 49.46
N LEU A 454 8.24 34.12 50.25
CA LEU A 454 7.53 32.94 49.76
C LEU A 454 6.17 33.30 49.13
N GLY A 455 5.40 34.20 49.74
CA GLY A 455 4.12 34.64 49.16
C GLY A 455 4.30 35.40 47.86
N ASN A 456 5.31 36.27 47.76
CA ASN A 456 5.63 36.98 46.53
C ASN A 456 6.14 36.02 45.43
N PHE A 457 6.94 35.03 45.80
CA PHE A 457 7.37 33.96 44.89
C PHE A 457 6.17 33.13 44.41
N ALA A 458 5.26 32.77 45.29
CA ALA A 458 4.04 32.04 44.97
C ALA A 458 3.11 32.83 44.03
N VAL A 459 2.98 34.16 44.22
CA VAL A 459 2.27 35.03 43.26
C VAL A 459 2.97 35.03 41.90
N ALA A 460 4.30 35.11 41.86
CA ALA A 460 5.05 35.07 40.60
C ALA A 460 4.88 33.72 39.87
N LEU A 461 4.90 32.61 40.61
CA LEU A 461 4.55 31.29 40.08
C LEU A 461 3.11 31.28 39.57
N MET A 462 2.10 31.65 40.37
CA MET A 462 0.69 31.69 39.92
C MET A 462 0.48 32.52 38.65
N ASN A 463 1.19 33.64 38.53
CA ASN A 463 1.15 34.46 37.31
C ASN A 463 1.79 33.73 36.12
N ALA A 464 2.96 33.10 36.30
CA ALA A 464 3.59 32.28 35.27
C ALA A 464 2.69 31.12 34.82
N MET A 465 1.90 30.61 35.77
CA MET A 465 0.99 29.48 35.63
C MET A 465 -0.37 29.87 35.00
N GLY A 466 -0.79 31.13 35.13
CA GLY A 466 -2.11 31.62 34.71
C GLY A 466 -2.20 32.23 33.31
N THR A 467 -1.10 32.41 32.56
CA THR A 467 -1.08 33.10 31.25
C THR A 467 -1.44 32.22 30.04
N GLN A 468 -2.03 31.03 30.25
CA GLN A 468 -2.29 30.03 29.21
C GLN A 468 -3.31 30.44 28.11
N THR A 469 -3.94 31.61 28.19
CA THR A 469 -4.89 32.04 27.15
C THR A 469 -4.22 32.33 25.81
N ASP A 470 -2.90 32.58 25.82
CA ASP A 470 -2.14 32.84 24.60
C ASP A 470 -1.35 31.59 24.21
N SER A 471 -1.71 30.99 23.07
CA SER A 471 -1.05 29.82 22.45
C SER A 471 0.42 30.04 22.07
N TYR A 472 0.95 31.25 22.29
CA TYR A 472 2.35 31.65 22.05
C TYR A 472 3.16 31.92 23.33
N SER A 473 2.57 31.70 24.51
CA SER A 473 3.30 31.87 25.77
C SER A 473 4.35 30.75 25.94
N ASN A 474 5.56 31.10 26.41
CA ASN A 474 6.58 30.15 26.89
C ASN A 474 6.44 30.01 28.42
N PRO A 475 5.56 29.12 28.93
CA PRO A 475 5.27 29.03 30.36
C PRO A 475 6.50 28.58 31.16
N ILE A 476 7.34 27.70 30.62
CA ILE A 476 8.56 27.22 31.28
C ILE A 476 9.54 28.39 31.49
N GLY A 477 9.71 29.23 30.47
CA GLY A 477 10.53 30.44 30.57
C GLY A 477 10.01 31.44 31.61
N GLN A 478 8.70 31.54 31.78
CA GLN A 478 8.10 32.38 32.83
C GLN A 478 8.37 31.81 34.24
N VAL A 479 8.25 30.49 34.43
CA VAL A 479 8.60 29.83 35.70
C VAL A 479 10.09 29.98 35.98
N ARG A 480 10.95 29.82 34.97
CA ARG A 480 12.41 30.06 35.10
C ARG A 480 12.69 31.51 35.49
N ALA A 481 12.00 32.47 34.87
CA ALA A 481 12.14 33.88 35.20
C ALA A 481 11.69 34.17 36.63
N ALA A 482 10.58 33.57 37.09
CA ALA A 482 10.12 33.65 38.47
C ALA A 482 11.16 33.08 39.44
N VAL A 483 11.69 31.88 39.19
CA VAL A 483 12.74 31.28 40.03
C VAL A 483 14.00 32.16 40.06
N SER A 484 14.44 32.68 38.91
CA SER A 484 15.63 33.52 38.80
C SER A 484 15.49 34.87 39.51
N ALA A 485 14.31 35.49 39.45
CA ALA A 485 14.02 36.77 40.09
C ALA A 485 14.10 36.70 41.63
N PHE A 486 13.96 35.51 42.21
CA PHE A 486 13.95 35.29 43.65
C PHE A 486 15.23 34.66 44.21
N TYR A 487 16.29 34.47 43.40
CA TYR A 487 17.56 33.87 43.85
C TYR A 487 18.19 34.58 45.06
N GLN A 488 18.05 35.90 45.17
CA GLN A 488 18.59 36.64 46.31
C GLN A 488 17.81 36.44 47.62
N TYR A 489 16.62 35.81 47.56
CA TYR A 489 15.75 35.53 48.71
C TYR A 489 15.71 34.04 49.07
N GLU A 490 16.67 33.25 48.57
CA GLU A 490 16.71 31.79 48.76
C GLU A 490 16.60 31.38 50.24
N ASP A 491 17.44 31.94 51.12
CA ASP A 491 17.45 31.58 52.54
C ASP A 491 16.09 31.85 53.22
N GLU A 492 15.46 32.99 52.89
CA GLU A 492 14.14 33.37 53.43
C GLU A 492 13.03 32.45 52.91
N ILE A 493 13.02 32.14 51.61
CA ILE A 493 12.04 31.23 50.99
C ILE A 493 12.15 29.83 51.59
N VAL A 494 13.36 29.30 51.70
CA VAL A 494 13.62 27.97 52.29
C VAL A 494 13.17 27.94 53.74
N GLN A 495 13.52 28.95 54.54
CA GLN A 495 13.10 29.05 55.93
C GLN A 495 11.57 29.06 56.07
N GLN A 496 10.87 29.79 55.18
CA GLN A 496 9.41 29.89 55.19
C GLN A 496 8.73 28.59 54.75
N MET A 497 9.28 27.89 53.74
CA MET A 497 8.79 26.57 53.31
C MET A 497 8.96 25.49 54.41
N CYS A 498 9.94 25.63 55.30
CA CYS A 498 10.19 24.70 56.41
C CYS A 498 9.41 25.03 57.69
N SER A 499 8.60 26.09 57.67
CA SER A 499 7.77 26.48 58.81
C SER A 499 6.70 25.42 59.08
N PRO A 500 6.34 25.13 60.35
CA PRO A 500 5.37 24.09 60.71
C PRO A 500 3.96 24.27 60.10
N ASN A 501 3.67 25.42 59.50
CA ASN A 501 2.42 25.68 58.78
C ASN A 501 2.39 25.11 57.35
N VAL A 502 3.52 24.63 56.81
CA VAL A 502 3.62 23.99 55.48
C VAL A 502 3.83 22.49 55.69
N GLN A 503 2.78 21.69 55.49
CA GLN A 503 2.69 20.32 56.02
C GLN A 503 3.54 19.24 55.32
N ASP A 504 4.21 19.54 54.19
CA ASP A 504 4.69 18.49 53.28
C ASP A 504 6.21 18.35 53.07
N SER A 505 7.08 19.23 53.61
CA SER A 505 8.54 19.03 53.48
C SER A 505 9.27 19.05 54.83
N VAL A 506 9.51 17.87 55.39
CA VAL A 506 10.24 17.69 56.66
C VAL A 506 11.76 17.90 56.50
N ASN A 507 12.29 17.91 55.28
CA ASN A 507 13.72 18.08 55.02
C ASN A 507 14.06 19.51 54.53
N PRO A 508 14.72 20.35 55.35
CA PRO A 508 15.11 21.70 54.96
C PRO A 508 16.13 21.76 53.83
N GLU A 509 16.86 20.66 53.58
CA GLU A 509 17.82 20.56 52.48
C GLU A 509 17.16 20.17 51.15
N TRP A 510 15.85 19.92 51.13
CA TRP A 510 15.14 19.41 49.95
C TRP A 510 13.69 19.91 49.80
N THR A 511 13.53 21.24 49.82
CA THR A 511 12.24 21.91 49.56
C THR A 511 11.91 22.03 48.06
N TYR A 512 10.68 22.42 47.70
CA TYR A 512 10.30 22.71 46.31
C TYR A 512 11.17 23.78 45.64
N TRP A 513 11.68 24.74 46.41
CA TRP A 513 12.67 25.71 45.92
C TRP A 513 13.95 25.03 45.43
N HIS A 514 14.51 24.12 46.24
CA HIS A 514 15.71 23.37 45.88
C HIS A 514 15.48 22.47 44.67
N GLN A 515 14.30 21.86 44.57
CA GLN A 515 13.89 21.03 43.43
C GLN A 515 13.84 21.87 42.15
N LEU A 516 13.10 22.98 42.12
CA LEU A 516 13.00 23.88 40.96
C LEU A 516 14.35 24.46 40.54
N ARG A 517 15.18 24.86 41.50
CA ARG A 517 16.53 25.36 41.24
C ARG A 517 17.42 24.29 40.62
N SER A 518 17.39 23.07 41.19
CA SER A 518 18.16 21.94 40.67
C SER A 518 17.67 21.52 39.28
N PHE A 519 16.35 21.57 39.04
CA PHE A 519 15.73 21.33 37.74
C PHE A 519 16.24 22.30 36.68
N PHE A 520 16.12 23.62 36.89
CA PHE A 520 16.54 24.62 35.90
C PHE A 520 18.06 24.71 35.73
N LYS A 521 18.83 24.31 36.74
CA LYS A 521 20.27 24.14 36.62
C LYS A 521 20.62 22.97 35.68
N HIS A 522 19.85 21.88 35.75
CA HIS A 522 20.07 20.70 34.93
C HIS A 522 19.55 20.89 33.50
N TYR A 523 18.37 21.50 33.32
CA TYR A 523 17.76 21.78 32.02
C TYR A 523 17.90 23.27 31.68
N PRO A 524 18.96 23.69 30.95
CA PRO A 524 19.26 25.10 30.71
C PRO A 524 18.33 25.76 29.68
N ARG A 525 17.64 24.99 28.84
CA ARG A 525 16.72 25.48 27.81
C ARG A 525 15.27 25.24 28.21
N ASP A 526 14.38 26.14 27.82
CA ASP A 526 12.95 26.05 28.16
C ASP A 526 12.23 24.99 27.32
N ASP A 527 12.45 25.00 26.00
CA ASP A 527 11.77 24.09 25.05
C ASP A 527 12.10 22.60 25.28
N ASP A 528 13.22 22.34 25.97
CA ASP A 528 13.72 20.99 26.24
C ASP A 528 13.57 20.57 27.71
N ALA A 529 12.97 21.42 28.55
CA ALA A 529 12.79 21.09 29.97
C ALA A 529 11.54 20.19 30.13
N PRO A 530 11.66 19.01 30.76
CA PRO A 530 10.51 18.14 31.00
C PRO A 530 9.67 18.73 32.13
N MET A 531 8.79 19.65 31.78
CA MET A 531 7.87 20.33 32.68
C MET A 531 6.49 20.39 32.03
N GLN A 532 5.50 19.85 32.72
CA GLN A 532 4.12 19.83 32.29
C GLN A 532 3.26 20.67 33.23
N TRP A 533 2.35 21.42 32.61
CA TRP A 533 1.32 22.19 33.29
C TRP A 533 -0.01 21.45 33.26
N SER A 534 -0.72 21.41 34.39
CA SER A 534 -2.14 21.04 34.45
C SER A 534 -2.94 22.15 35.13
N GLU A 535 -4.27 22.07 35.12
CA GLU A 535 -5.11 23.03 35.86
C GLU A 535 -4.87 23.02 37.38
N THR A 536 -4.28 21.93 37.90
CA THR A 536 -4.17 21.65 39.34
C THR A 536 -2.74 21.50 39.83
N TYR A 537 -1.73 21.31 38.97
CA TYR A 537 -0.35 21.12 39.40
C TYR A 537 0.69 21.55 38.35
N LEU A 538 1.85 21.98 38.85
CA LEU A 538 3.10 22.04 38.10
C LEU A 538 3.84 20.71 38.25
N LYS A 539 4.02 19.98 37.17
CA LYS A 539 4.74 18.70 37.15
C LYS A 539 6.08 18.86 36.46
N PHE A 540 7.16 18.35 37.04
CA PHE A 540 8.47 18.36 36.41
C PHE A 540 9.30 17.15 36.86
N TRP A 541 10.20 16.69 35.98
CA TRP A 541 10.99 15.49 36.22
C TRP A 541 12.46 15.86 36.40
N MET A 542 13.06 15.36 37.47
CA MET A 542 14.47 15.59 37.80
C MET A 542 15.26 14.29 37.71
N PRO A 543 16.53 14.35 37.27
CA PRO A 543 17.39 13.17 37.33
C PRO A 543 17.49 12.67 38.78
N PRO A 544 17.52 11.35 38.99
CA PRO A 544 17.60 10.76 40.32
C PRO A 544 18.90 11.18 41.00
N LYS A 545 18.81 11.53 42.28
CA LYS A 545 19.99 11.65 43.15
C LYS A 545 20.16 10.34 43.91
N LEU A 546 21.25 9.63 43.63
CA LEU A 546 21.59 8.47 44.43
C LEU A 546 22.08 8.90 45.82
N PRO A 547 21.65 8.21 46.88
CA PRO A 547 22.29 8.34 48.18
C PRO A 547 23.79 8.05 48.06
N SER A 548 24.62 8.84 48.73
CA SER A 548 26.10 8.75 48.65
C SER A 548 26.70 7.40 49.05
N ASP A 549 25.93 6.53 49.70
CA ASP A 549 26.30 5.18 50.09
C ASP A 549 25.99 4.12 49.03
N VAL A 550 25.26 4.47 47.95
CA VAL A 550 25.04 3.62 46.76
C VAL A 550 26.28 3.62 45.88
N LYS A 551 27.04 2.53 45.88
CA LYS A 551 28.30 2.42 45.10
C LYS A 551 28.16 1.69 43.76
N ARG A 552 27.06 0.96 43.53
CA ARG A 552 26.80 0.16 42.33
C ARG A 552 25.30 0.06 42.05
N LEU A 553 24.92 0.44 40.84
CA LEU A 553 23.59 0.25 40.26
C LEU A 553 23.52 -1.07 39.49
N LEU A 554 22.45 -1.84 39.70
CA LEU A 554 22.11 -3.00 38.89
C LEU A 554 20.74 -2.77 38.25
N LEU A 555 20.74 -2.67 36.93
CA LEU A 555 19.53 -2.49 36.16
C LEU A 555 19.35 -3.74 35.32
N ILE A 556 18.26 -4.44 35.56
CA ILE A 556 17.85 -5.58 34.75
C ILE A 556 16.65 -5.12 33.95
N SER A 557 16.91 -4.79 32.70
CA SER A 557 15.87 -4.44 31.75
C SER A 557 16.31 -4.81 30.34
N PRO A 558 15.50 -5.56 29.59
CA PRO A 558 15.72 -5.73 28.16
C PRO A 558 15.45 -4.45 27.36
N SER A 559 14.77 -3.46 27.95
CA SER A 559 14.22 -2.30 27.22
C SER A 559 15.10 -1.05 27.22
N PHE A 560 16.11 -0.97 28.11
CA PHE A 560 16.98 0.22 28.21
C PHE A 560 18.37 -0.06 27.64
N SER A 561 18.89 0.89 26.86
CA SER A 561 20.26 0.83 26.37
C SER A 561 21.26 1.31 27.43
N ASP A 562 22.48 0.76 27.46
CA ASP A 562 23.53 1.20 28.38
C ASP A 562 23.83 2.72 28.23
N PRO A 563 23.85 3.30 27.00
CA PRO A 563 23.95 4.75 26.82
C PRO A 563 22.87 5.56 27.53
N GLN A 564 21.60 5.12 27.49
CA GLN A 564 20.51 5.83 28.17
C GLN A 564 20.63 5.77 29.68
N LEU A 565 20.97 4.61 30.23
CA LEU A 565 21.19 4.48 31.67
C LEU A 565 22.32 5.41 32.13
N ARG A 566 23.36 5.58 31.31
CA ARG A 566 24.43 6.56 31.52
C ARG A 566 23.97 8.01 31.42
N LYS A 567 22.87 8.30 30.72
CA LYS A 567 22.25 9.62 30.71
C LYS A 567 21.41 9.88 31.97
N VAL A 568 20.73 8.85 32.48
CA VAL A 568 19.97 8.94 33.73
C VAL A 568 20.90 9.14 34.92
N PHE A 569 22.03 8.44 34.96
CA PHE A 569 23.01 8.50 36.05
C PHE A 569 24.40 8.92 35.50
N PRO A 570 24.59 10.19 35.10
CA PRO A 570 25.81 10.63 34.44
C PRO A 570 27.05 10.62 35.34
N ASP A 571 26.86 10.74 36.65
CA ASP A 571 27.93 10.91 37.64
C ASP A 571 28.28 9.60 38.39
N GLU A 572 27.66 8.48 38.02
CA GLU A 572 27.70 7.24 38.80
C GLU A 572 28.48 6.11 38.09
N ASP A 573 29.26 5.35 38.87
CA ASP A 573 29.93 4.14 38.37
C ASP A 573 28.93 2.98 38.28
N MET A 574 28.40 2.74 37.08
CA MET A 574 27.36 1.75 36.84
C MET A 574 27.88 0.46 36.25
N ALA A 575 27.40 -0.66 36.80
CA ALA A 575 27.54 -1.99 36.22
C ALA A 575 26.17 -2.50 35.74
N VAL A 576 25.85 -2.29 34.47
CA VAL A 576 24.63 -2.84 33.87
C VAL A 576 24.83 -4.34 33.63
N VAL A 577 23.97 -5.17 34.21
CA VAL A 577 23.99 -6.62 33.98
C VAL A 577 22.73 -6.99 33.21
N ARG A 578 22.91 -7.29 31.93
CA ARG A 578 21.82 -7.78 31.09
C ARG A 578 21.62 -9.26 31.36
N VAL A 579 20.37 -9.63 31.64
CA VAL A 579 20.01 -11.04 31.81
C VAL A 579 19.79 -11.63 30.43
N GLU A 580 20.44 -12.77 30.19
CA GLU A 580 20.30 -13.46 28.92
C GLU A 580 18.84 -13.95 28.73
N PRO A 581 18.30 -13.80 27.52
CA PRO A 581 16.96 -14.26 27.19
C PRO A 581 16.80 -15.77 27.40
N THR A 582 15.61 -16.19 27.83
CA THR A 582 15.31 -17.60 28.10
C THR A 582 15.04 -18.38 26.81
N ALA A 583 15.49 -19.63 26.74
CA ALA A 583 15.13 -20.53 25.65
C ALA A 583 13.61 -20.73 25.55
N TRP A 584 13.09 -20.87 24.34
CA TRP A 584 11.68 -21.21 24.12
C TRP A 584 11.45 -22.71 24.27
N VAL A 585 10.23 -23.09 24.64
CA VAL A 585 9.84 -24.50 24.68
C VAL A 585 9.86 -25.08 23.26
N PRO A 586 10.45 -26.27 23.04
CA PRO A 586 10.49 -26.89 21.72
C PRO A 586 9.10 -27.00 21.08
N GLY A 587 9.02 -26.70 19.79
CA GLY A 587 7.77 -26.73 19.02
C GLY A 587 7.08 -25.38 18.87
N ASN A 588 7.45 -24.38 19.69
CA ASN A 588 6.99 -23.00 19.49
C ASN A 588 7.65 -22.37 18.27
N LYS A 589 6.90 -21.51 17.57
CA LYS A 589 7.37 -20.82 16.36
C LYS A 589 6.91 -19.38 16.36
N VAL A 590 7.76 -18.51 15.82
CA VAL A 590 7.41 -17.13 15.54
C VAL A 590 7.56 -16.91 14.05
N PHE A 591 6.59 -16.27 13.41
CA PHE A 591 6.69 -15.81 12.04
C PHE A 591 6.61 -14.29 12.06
N GLN A 592 7.61 -13.62 11.50
CA GLN A 592 7.67 -12.17 11.49
C GLN A 592 7.74 -11.63 10.06
N LEU A 593 6.87 -10.68 9.78
CA LEU A 593 6.81 -10.02 8.48
C LEU A 593 8.11 -9.23 8.26
N ARG A 594 8.85 -9.50 7.19
CA ARG A 594 10.16 -8.86 6.93
C ARG A 594 10.08 -7.62 6.04
N ALA A 595 8.94 -7.43 5.39
CA ALA A 595 8.70 -6.35 4.43
C ALA A 595 7.31 -5.74 4.67
N GLY A 596 7.28 -4.43 4.78
CA GLY A 596 6.10 -3.60 5.05
C GLY A 596 6.59 -2.19 5.36
N GLY A 597 5.81 -1.16 5.09
CA GLY A 597 6.04 0.19 5.59
C GLY A 597 5.69 0.30 7.08
N ASP A 598 5.41 1.51 7.56
CA ASP A 598 4.70 1.63 8.84
C ASP A 598 3.34 0.95 8.71
N LEU A 599 3.24 -0.25 9.29
CA LEU A 599 2.09 -1.12 9.14
C LEU A 599 0.82 -0.52 9.69
N LEU A 600 0.88 0.46 10.60
CA LEU A 600 -0.32 1.15 11.03
C LEU A 600 -0.95 1.95 9.88
N HIS A 601 -0.16 2.79 9.20
CA HIS A 601 -0.60 3.54 8.01
C HIS A 601 -0.84 2.68 6.79
N GLU A 602 -0.14 1.56 6.67
CA GLU A 602 -0.40 0.66 5.56
C GLU A 602 -1.64 -0.19 5.78
N ILE A 603 -2.04 -0.46 7.03
CA ILE A 603 -3.27 -1.22 7.34
C ILE A 603 -4.50 -0.31 7.39
N LEU A 604 -4.35 0.94 7.82
CA LEU A 604 -5.43 1.93 7.93
C LEU A 604 -5.33 3.01 6.85
N ASN A 605 -6.44 3.32 6.20
CA ASN A 605 -6.54 4.42 5.26
C ASN A 605 -6.74 5.75 6.02
N TYR A 606 -5.65 6.34 6.51
CA TYR A 606 -5.66 7.64 7.21
C TYR A 606 -6.02 8.83 6.31
N ASP A 607 -5.98 8.64 4.99
CA ASP A 607 -6.24 9.67 3.99
C ASP A 607 -7.76 9.91 3.76
N GLY A 608 -8.64 9.06 4.30
CA GLY A 608 -10.10 9.21 4.25
C GLY A 608 -10.63 10.20 5.31
N ASN A 609 -11.73 10.89 5.00
CA ASN A 609 -12.42 11.84 5.89
C ASN A 609 -12.37 11.42 7.38
N SER A 610 -11.87 12.31 8.24
CA SER A 610 -11.38 12.09 9.61
C SER A 610 -12.36 11.50 10.65
N SER A 611 -13.55 11.06 10.26
CA SER A 611 -14.53 10.45 11.16
C SER A 611 -14.59 8.92 11.09
N ILE A 612 -14.03 8.28 10.07
CA ILE A 612 -14.06 6.81 9.92
C ILE A 612 -12.72 6.31 9.33
N MET A 613 -11.81 5.83 10.19
CA MET A 613 -10.55 5.21 9.74
C MET A 613 -10.83 3.84 9.09
N GLU A 614 -10.92 3.78 7.76
CA GLU A 614 -11.16 2.53 7.01
C GLU A 614 -9.91 1.64 6.93
N LEU A 615 -10.11 0.32 6.75
CA LEU A 615 -8.99 -0.56 6.42
C LEU A 615 -8.51 -0.22 5.00
N SER A 616 -7.21 -0.16 4.79
CA SER A 616 -6.64 -0.07 3.46
C SER A 616 -6.84 -1.39 2.70
N GLN A 617 -6.56 -1.41 1.40
CA GLN A 617 -6.54 -2.66 0.61
C GLN A 617 -5.55 -3.69 1.18
N LEU A 618 -4.41 -3.24 1.74
CA LEU A 618 -3.45 -4.13 2.37
C LEU A 618 -3.98 -4.65 3.71
N GLY A 619 -4.60 -3.78 4.52
CA GLY A 619 -5.25 -4.18 5.77
C GLY A 619 -6.35 -5.21 5.53
N GLU A 620 -7.23 -4.98 4.55
CA GLU A 620 -8.25 -5.95 4.14
C GLU A 620 -7.64 -7.28 3.67
N ARG A 621 -6.55 -7.23 2.89
CA ARG A 621 -5.83 -8.43 2.45
C ARG A 621 -5.31 -9.24 3.64
N TYR A 622 -4.73 -8.57 4.65
CA TYR A 622 -4.22 -9.22 5.86
C TYR A 622 -5.34 -9.84 6.68
N PHE A 623 -6.39 -9.08 7.00
CA PHE A 623 -7.49 -9.58 7.82
C PHE A 623 -8.30 -10.66 7.12
N ARG A 624 -8.44 -10.62 5.80
CA ARG A 624 -9.03 -11.72 5.03
C ARG A 624 -8.20 -13.01 5.15
N GLY A 625 -6.87 -12.91 5.10
CA GLY A 625 -5.98 -14.05 5.29
C GLY A 625 -6.02 -14.60 6.72
N ILE A 626 -6.04 -13.72 7.73
CA ILE A 626 -6.21 -14.11 9.14
C ILE A 626 -7.54 -14.86 9.31
N ARG A 627 -8.65 -14.31 8.81
CA ARG A 627 -9.96 -14.96 8.86
C ARG A 627 -9.95 -16.32 8.18
N ALA A 628 -9.37 -16.41 6.99
CA ALA A 628 -9.27 -17.67 6.26
C ALA A 628 -8.41 -18.73 7.00
N GLU A 629 -7.48 -18.31 7.86
CA GLU A 629 -6.77 -19.22 8.75
C GLU A 629 -7.63 -19.66 9.93
N VAL A 630 -8.31 -18.72 10.59
CA VAL A 630 -9.23 -18.98 11.70
C VAL A 630 -10.33 -19.95 11.27
N ASP A 631 -10.91 -19.75 10.09
CA ASP A 631 -11.98 -20.60 9.54
C ASP A 631 -11.48 -21.99 9.13
N ARG A 632 -10.17 -22.20 8.97
CA ARG A 632 -9.61 -23.45 8.45
C ARG A 632 -9.69 -24.60 9.45
N ASP A 633 -9.33 -24.33 10.70
CA ASP A 633 -9.35 -25.34 11.76
C ASP A 633 -10.03 -24.77 13.01
N PRO A 634 -11.30 -25.12 13.26
CA PRO A 634 -12.04 -24.63 14.41
C PRO A 634 -11.51 -25.16 15.75
N ASN A 635 -10.59 -26.14 15.73
CA ASN A 635 -9.97 -26.66 16.96
C ASN A 635 -8.73 -25.87 17.37
N ILE A 636 -8.23 -24.99 16.51
CA ILE A 636 -7.09 -24.14 16.82
C ILE A 636 -7.62 -22.84 17.41
N THR A 637 -7.18 -22.52 18.62
CA THR A 637 -7.55 -21.29 19.30
C THR A 637 -6.67 -20.13 18.85
N HIS A 638 -7.32 -19.03 18.47
CA HIS A 638 -6.67 -17.82 17.99
C HIS A 638 -6.89 -16.65 18.95
N ALA A 639 -5.96 -15.71 18.97
CA ALA A 639 -6.19 -14.36 19.48
C ALA A 639 -5.54 -13.32 18.58
N ILE A 640 -6.04 -12.10 18.63
CA ILE A 640 -5.55 -10.99 17.80
C ILE A 640 -5.28 -9.79 18.71
N VAL A 641 -4.06 -9.24 18.62
CA VAL A 641 -3.66 -7.99 19.27
C VAL A 641 -3.35 -6.99 18.17
N THR A 642 -4.01 -5.83 18.20
CA THR A 642 -3.86 -4.79 17.18
C THR A 642 -4.11 -3.40 17.79
N THR A 643 -4.19 -2.35 16.98
CA THR A 643 -4.53 -1.02 17.47
C THR A 643 -6.02 -0.90 17.78
N GLY A 644 -6.38 -0.08 18.79
CA GLY A 644 -7.77 0.05 19.24
C GLY A 644 -8.74 0.54 18.16
N SER A 645 -8.26 1.28 17.15
CA SER A 645 -9.08 1.67 16.00
C SER A 645 -9.47 0.49 15.10
N ILE A 646 -8.70 -0.59 15.11
CA ILE A 646 -8.95 -1.80 14.32
C ILE A 646 -9.81 -2.80 15.09
N THR A 647 -9.70 -2.88 16.41
CA THR A 647 -10.42 -3.88 17.22
C THR A 647 -11.93 -3.85 16.99
N ASP A 648 -12.52 -2.65 16.89
CA ASP A 648 -13.96 -2.47 16.65
C ASP A 648 -14.40 -3.04 15.30
N ARG A 649 -13.51 -3.02 14.30
CA ARG A 649 -13.78 -3.54 12.95
C ARG A 649 -13.66 -5.06 12.87
N LEU A 650 -12.99 -5.67 13.83
CA LEU A 650 -12.82 -7.12 13.93
C LEU A 650 -13.84 -7.75 14.90
N ALA A 651 -14.90 -7.02 15.25
CA ALA A 651 -15.96 -7.52 16.13
C ALA A 651 -16.61 -8.81 15.58
N ASP A 652 -16.63 -8.99 14.25
CA ASP A 652 -17.10 -10.23 13.64
C ASP A 652 -16.16 -11.41 13.89
N LEU A 653 -14.84 -11.21 13.91
CA LEU A 653 -13.87 -12.23 14.30
C LEU A 653 -14.01 -12.63 15.76
N VAL A 654 -14.29 -11.68 16.67
CA VAL A 654 -14.54 -11.98 18.10
C VAL A 654 -15.72 -12.92 18.28
N SER A 655 -16.69 -12.89 17.36
CA SER A 655 -17.87 -13.77 17.43
C SER A 655 -17.59 -15.23 17.02
N LEU A 656 -16.40 -15.52 16.46
CA LEU A 656 -16.03 -16.87 16.06
C LEU A 656 -15.63 -17.70 17.29
N PRO A 657 -16.10 -18.96 17.41
CA PRO A 657 -15.95 -19.76 18.62
C PRO A 657 -14.50 -20.14 18.94
N ASN A 658 -13.60 -20.09 17.95
CA ASN A 658 -12.18 -20.40 18.09
C ASN A 658 -11.31 -19.13 18.16
N VAL A 659 -11.90 -17.94 18.28
CA VAL A 659 -11.19 -16.70 18.59
C VAL A 659 -11.46 -16.35 20.05
N HIS A 660 -10.44 -16.44 20.90
CA HIS A 660 -10.56 -16.16 22.33
C HIS A 660 -10.77 -14.68 22.62
N PHE A 661 -9.96 -13.82 22.01
CA PHE A 661 -10.08 -12.37 22.15
C PHE A 661 -9.49 -11.62 20.96
N VAL A 662 -10.00 -10.40 20.77
CA VAL A 662 -9.37 -9.36 19.96
C VAL A 662 -9.17 -8.14 20.86
N SER A 663 -7.93 -7.70 21.03
CA SER A 663 -7.59 -6.65 21.99
C SER A 663 -6.70 -5.57 21.39
N GLY A 664 -6.84 -4.36 21.93
CA GLY A 664 -5.91 -3.27 21.72
C GLY A 664 -4.61 -3.49 22.50
N PHE A 665 -3.49 -2.95 22.01
CA PHE A 665 -2.22 -2.95 22.76
C PHE A 665 -2.33 -2.34 24.17
N LYS A 666 -3.23 -1.36 24.38
CA LYS A 666 -3.42 -0.69 25.68
C LYS A 666 -4.15 -1.55 26.73
N MET A 667 -4.95 -2.54 26.32
CA MET A 667 -5.81 -3.32 27.23
C MET A 667 -5.19 -4.65 27.69
N LEU A 668 -3.92 -4.90 27.36
CA LEU A 668 -3.30 -6.21 27.61
C LEU A 668 -3.20 -6.57 29.09
N GLY A 669 -3.16 -5.58 29.99
CA GLY A 669 -3.09 -5.76 31.46
C GLY A 669 -4.18 -6.66 32.05
N GLU A 670 -5.33 -6.77 31.37
CA GLU A 670 -6.51 -7.47 31.89
C GLU A 670 -6.65 -8.91 31.35
N ILE A 671 -5.77 -9.33 30.42
CA ILE A 671 -5.98 -10.51 29.55
C ILE A 671 -4.89 -11.58 29.76
N GLU A 672 -4.06 -11.47 30.80
CA GLU A 672 -2.90 -12.36 31.01
C GLU A 672 -3.26 -13.85 31.09
N THR A 673 -4.36 -14.20 31.75
CA THR A 673 -4.84 -15.59 31.86
C THR A 673 -5.29 -16.18 30.53
N ASP A 674 -5.72 -15.35 29.59
CA ASP A 674 -6.33 -15.80 28.34
C ASP A 674 -5.27 -16.25 27.33
N PHE A 675 -4.02 -15.77 27.45
CA PHE A 675 -2.91 -16.21 26.60
C PHE A 675 -2.55 -17.68 26.78
N GLU A 676 -2.86 -18.29 27.94
CA GLU A 676 -2.61 -19.71 28.19
C GLU A 676 -3.43 -20.61 27.27
N ALA A 677 -4.67 -20.23 26.96
CA ALA A 677 -5.57 -21.00 26.10
C ALA A 677 -5.31 -20.82 24.59
N VAL A 678 -4.61 -19.75 24.19
CA VAL A 678 -4.39 -19.37 22.78
C VAL A 678 -3.28 -20.19 22.13
N GLN A 679 -3.54 -20.89 21.03
CA GLN A 679 -2.50 -21.61 20.28
C GLN A 679 -1.82 -20.73 19.22
N VAL A 680 -2.56 -19.81 18.61
CA VAL A 680 -2.06 -18.90 17.59
C VAL A 680 -2.35 -17.45 17.97
N LEU A 681 -1.31 -16.65 18.20
CA LEU A 681 -1.47 -15.21 18.44
C LEU A 681 -1.08 -14.41 17.20
N TRP A 682 -1.95 -13.51 16.78
CA TRP A 682 -1.68 -12.52 15.74
C TRP A 682 -1.40 -11.16 16.38
N ILE A 683 -0.22 -10.60 16.16
CA ILE A 683 0.11 -9.21 16.51
C ILE A 683 0.13 -8.43 15.19
N VAL A 684 -0.84 -7.55 15.01
CA VAL A 684 -1.12 -6.88 13.74
C VAL A 684 -0.88 -5.38 13.85
N GLY A 685 0.16 -4.89 13.17
CA GLY A 685 0.59 -3.49 13.22
C GLY A 685 1.48 -3.18 14.42
N THR A 686 1.71 -1.89 14.63
CA THR A 686 2.53 -1.34 15.72
C THR A 686 1.63 -0.66 16.77
N PRO A 687 1.95 -0.73 18.07
CA PRO A 687 1.26 0.05 19.09
C PRO A 687 1.42 1.54 18.82
N HIS A 688 0.31 2.28 18.88
CA HIS A 688 0.37 3.74 18.87
C HIS A 688 0.95 4.25 20.19
N ILE A 689 2.07 4.96 20.10
CA ILE A 689 2.69 5.65 21.24
C ILE A 689 2.39 7.13 21.09
N GLU A 690 1.80 7.72 22.12
CA GLU A 690 1.41 9.12 22.08
C GLU A 690 2.67 10.01 22.01
N PRO A 691 2.76 10.97 21.07
CA PRO A 691 3.99 11.75 20.84
C PRO A 691 4.51 12.44 22.09
N HIS A 692 3.62 12.91 22.96
CA HIS A 692 4.00 13.59 24.20
C HIS A 692 4.77 12.67 25.17
N ILE A 693 4.55 11.35 25.12
CA ILE A 693 5.31 10.38 25.93
C ILE A 693 6.74 10.26 25.38
N ILE A 694 6.90 10.23 24.05
CA ILE A 694 8.22 10.22 23.40
C ILE A 694 8.97 11.52 23.71
N TRP A 695 8.30 12.66 23.53
CA TRP A 695 8.91 13.97 23.72
C TRP A 695 9.30 14.21 25.16
N ARG A 696 8.46 13.84 26.13
CA ARG A 696 8.78 13.97 27.54
C ARG A 696 10.01 13.13 27.89
N GLU A 697 10.07 11.87 27.45
CA GLU A 697 11.24 11.03 27.69
C GLU A 697 12.51 11.57 27.02
N ALA A 698 12.38 12.16 25.82
CA ALA A 698 13.48 12.84 25.15
C ALA A 698 13.98 14.05 25.94
N GLN A 699 13.07 14.88 26.44
CA GLN A 699 13.40 16.01 27.31
C GLN A 699 14.10 15.55 28.60
N MET A 700 13.63 14.46 29.21
CA MET A 700 14.23 13.89 30.41
C MET A 700 15.66 13.43 30.20
N LEU A 701 15.93 12.71 29.10
CA LEU A 701 17.24 12.11 28.80
C LEU A 701 18.24 13.07 28.14
N PHE A 702 17.75 13.99 27.31
CA PHE A 702 18.57 14.78 26.40
C PHE A 702 18.33 16.28 26.52
N GLY A 703 17.42 16.73 27.39
CA GLY A 703 17.11 18.16 27.52
C GLY A 703 18.27 19.00 28.07
N ASN A 704 19.28 18.36 28.65
CA ASN A 704 20.53 18.98 29.10
C ASN A 704 21.68 18.89 28.08
N ASP A 705 21.50 18.24 26.93
CA ASP A 705 22.52 18.13 25.89
C ASP A 705 22.88 19.51 25.33
N GLU A 706 24.06 19.68 24.74
CA GLU A 706 24.45 20.94 24.10
C GLU A 706 23.52 21.33 22.94
N LYS A 707 23.13 20.33 22.13
CA LYS A 707 22.25 20.53 20.97
C LYS A 707 20.78 20.44 21.39
N PRO A 708 19.93 21.40 20.97
CA PRO A 708 18.49 21.36 21.25
C PRO A 708 17.84 20.15 20.58
N LEU A 709 16.71 19.69 21.14
CA LEU A 709 15.92 18.62 20.52
C LEU A 709 15.15 19.14 19.32
N ASN A 710 15.08 18.34 18.25
CA ASN A 710 14.25 18.64 17.10
C ASN A 710 13.04 17.71 17.03
N TYR A 711 11.87 18.23 17.42
CA TYR A 711 10.61 17.48 17.45
C TYR A 711 9.94 17.35 16.07
N GLU A 712 10.55 17.87 14.99
CA GLU A 712 10.04 17.67 13.63
C GLU A 712 10.03 16.18 13.27
N GLY A 713 8.87 15.68 12.89
CA GLY A 713 8.67 14.29 12.48
C GLY A 713 7.23 14.05 12.05
N ASP A 714 6.97 12.89 11.47
CA ASP A 714 5.62 12.39 11.27
C ASP A 714 5.19 11.66 12.55
N ILE A 715 4.36 12.33 13.35
CA ILE A 715 3.85 11.81 14.63
C ILE A 715 3.03 10.53 14.48
N TRP A 716 2.52 10.25 13.28
CA TRP A 716 1.69 9.09 13.04
C TRP A 716 2.55 7.88 12.65
N THR A 717 3.58 8.08 11.83
CA THR A 717 4.53 7.00 11.50
C THR A 717 5.55 6.75 12.60
N GLY A 718 5.79 7.75 13.45
CA GLY A 718 6.89 7.74 14.41
C GLY A 718 8.26 7.99 13.76
N ASP A 719 8.29 8.58 12.55
CA ASP A 719 9.53 8.98 11.89
C ASP A 719 9.93 10.41 12.33
N TYR A 720 10.87 10.48 13.26
CA TYR A 720 11.44 11.72 13.78
C TYR A 720 12.78 12.05 13.09
N LYS A 721 13.01 13.33 12.81
CA LYS A 721 14.29 13.79 12.22
C LYS A 721 15.45 13.77 13.22
N ASP A 722 15.18 13.95 14.50
CA ASP A 722 16.20 13.85 15.56
C ASP A 722 16.44 12.39 15.92
N GLU A 723 17.67 11.91 15.69
CA GLU A 723 18.07 10.52 15.96
C GLU A 723 17.84 10.12 17.42
N ARG A 724 17.95 11.06 18.36
CA ARG A 724 17.72 10.80 19.80
C ARG A 724 16.25 10.51 20.09
N ILE A 725 15.34 11.25 19.45
CA ILE A 725 13.90 11.05 19.59
C ILE A 725 13.48 9.77 18.88
N GLN A 726 14.04 9.50 17.69
CA GLN A 726 13.82 8.26 16.96
C GLN A 726 14.26 7.03 17.77
N GLU A 727 15.41 7.10 18.45
CA GLU A 727 15.91 6.02 19.30
C GLU A 727 14.92 5.69 20.43
N ILE A 728 14.40 6.71 21.12
CA ILE A 728 13.39 6.53 22.19
C ILE A 728 12.10 5.90 21.64
N PHE A 729 11.61 6.41 20.50
CA PHE A 729 10.42 5.85 19.86
C PHE A 729 10.61 4.37 19.54
N ASN A 730 11.73 4.02 18.88
CA ASN A 730 12.07 2.66 18.51
C ASN A 730 12.17 1.73 19.73
N GLN A 731 12.79 2.19 20.81
CA GLN A 731 12.94 1.39 22.04
C GLN A 731 11.62 1.18 22.76
N LYS A 732 10.77 2.20 22.87
CA LYS A 732 9.43 2.02 23.46
C LYS A 732 8.58 1.06 22.63
N LEU A 733 8.63 1.20 21.31
CA LEU A 733 7.93 0.29 20.39
C LEU A 733 8.43 -1.16 20.55
N SER A 734 9.75 -1.36 20.55
CA SER A 734 10.40 -2.64 20.81
C SER A 734 10.00 -3.23 22.17
N GLY A 735 10.03 -2.41 23.22
CA GLY A 735 9.71 -2.80 24.59
C GLY A 735 8.26 -3.24 24.73
N LEU A 736 7.31 -2.48 24.18
CA LEU A 736 5.89 -2.84 24.18
C LEU A 736 5.64 -4.15 23.44
N LEU A 737 6.16 -4.30 22.21
CA LEU A 737 6.00 -5.53 21.43
C LEU A 737 6.64 -6.74 22.15
N THR A 738 7.84 -6.57 22.70
CA THR A 738 8.53 -7.61 23.46
C THR A 738 7.75 -8.01 24.72
N GLN A 739 7.10 -7.06 25.40
CA GLN A 739 6.21 -7.36 26.51
C GLN A 739 5.00 -8.19 26.07
N VAL A 740 4.38 -7.88 24.93
CA VAL A 740 3.28 -8.70 24.39
C VAL A 740 3.76 -10.12 24.10
N VAL A 741 4.92 -10.27 23.43
CA VAL A 741 5.51 -11.59 23.14
C VAL A 741 5.84 -12.36 24.43
N GLY A 742 6.35 -11.66 25.45
CA GLY A 742 6.63 -12.24 26.76
C GLY A 742 5.40 -12.86 27.43
N ARG A 743 4.24 -12.19 27.33
CA ARG A 743 2.96 -12.65 27.90
C ARG A 743 2.40 -13.91 27.25
N VAL A 744 2.78 -14.21 26.00
CA VAL A 744 2.43 -15.49 25.35
C VAL A 744 3.05 -16.69 26.09
N GLY A 745 4.14 -16.45 26.82
CA GLY A 745 4.82 -17.47 27.60
C GLY A 745 5.50 -18.52 26.72
N LEU A 746 6.14 -18.12 25.61
CA LEU A 746 6.85 -19.04 24.70
C LEU A 746 7.97 -19.85 25.38
N ASN A 747 8.43 -19.43 26.56
CA ASN A 747 9.39 -20.13 27.41
C ASN A 747 8.75 -21.08 28.44
N ARG A 748 7.43 -21.08 28.57
CA ARG A 748 6.66 -21.88 29.55
C ARG A 748 5.67 -22.83 28.88
N ASN A 749 4.98 -22.35 27.86
CA ASN A 749 3.92 -23.05 27.16
C ASN A 749 4.44 -23.65 25.85
N SER A 750 4.02 -24.87 25.50
CA SER A 750 4.37 -25.54 24.23
C SER A 750 3.29 -25.37 23.16
N GLY A 751 3.66 -25.57 21.88
CA GLY A 751 2.72 -25.62 20.77
C GLY A 751 2.11 -24.26 20.40
N LYS A 752 2.77 -23.16 20.78
CA LYS A 752 2.34 -21.79 20.48
C LYS A 752 2.94 -21.34 19.15
N THR A 753 2.12 -20.70 18.32
CA THR A 753 2.54 -20.01 17.10
C THR A 753 2.25 -18.53 17.23
N LEU A 754 3.24 -17.69 16.99
CA LEU A 754 3.10 -16.24 17.02
C LEU A 754 3.29 -15.67 15.61
N MET A 755 2.35 -14.85 15.18
CA MET A 755 2.39 -14.12 13.92
C MET A 755 2.63 -12.64 14.22
N LEU A 756 3.82 -12.14 13.92
CA LEU A 756 4.21 -10.74 14.05
C LEU A 756 4.07 -10.04 12.70
N LEU A 757 2.95 -9.38 12.45
CA LEU A 757 2.76 -8.54 11.26
C LEU A 757 3.31 -7.14 11.55
N THR A 758 4.62 -7.10 11.78
CA THR A 758 5.45 -5.90 11.98
C THR A 758 6.83 -6.13 11.37
N ASP A 759 7.29 -5.17 10.57
CA ASP A 759 8.65 -5.10 10.00
C ASP A 759 9.66 -4.51 11.00
N PHE A 760 9.28 -4.36 12.26
CA PHE A 760 10.10 -3.75 13.29
C PHE A 760 11.03 -4.78 13.96
N GLU A 761 12.33 -4.49 14.04
CA GLU A 761 13.30 -5.42 14.64
C GLU A 761 13.07 -5.54 16.16
N LEU A 762 12.87 -6.77 16.63
CA LEU A 762 12.70 -7.09 18.04
C LEU A 762 13.94 -7.87 18.53
N PRO A 763 14.88 -7.22 19.21
CA PRO A 763 16.05 -7.88 19.76
C PRO A 763 15.66 -9.08 20.63
N ASP A 764 16.43 -10.17 20.52
CA ASP A 764 16.19 -11.44 21.21
C ASP A 764 14.89 -12.16 20.83
N ILE A 765 14.18 -11.69 19.79
CA ILE A 765 13.03 -12.36 19.16
C ILE A 765 13.32 -12.57 17.68
N THR A 766 13.60 -11.50 16.93
CA THR A 766 13.84 -11.54 15.46
C THR A 766 15.07 -12.37 15.10
N ASP A 767 16.12 -12.32 15.93
CA ASP A 767 17.40 -13.02 15.73
C ASP A 767 17.39 -14.49 16.14
N ARG A 768 16.28 -15.01 16.71
CA ARG A 768 16.15 -16.42 17.07
C ARG A 768 16.08 -17.34 15.86
N LEU A 769 16.51 -18.59 16.05
CA LEU A 769 16.40 -19.63 15.03
C LEU A 769 14.95 -20.05 14.81
N GLU A 770 14.16 -20.02 15.88
CA GLU A 770 12.73 -20.35 15.92
C GLU A 770 11.83 -19.26 15.31
N THR A 771 12.39 -18.10 14.98
CA THR A 771 11.69 -17.00 14.31
C THR A 771 11.93 -17.07 12.81
N PHE A 772 10.89 -17.12 12.00
CA PHE A 772 10.97 -17.20 10.55
C PHE A 772 10.54 -15.88 9.93
N LEU A 773 11.44 -15.26 9.16
CA LEU A 773 11.16 -14.03 8.45
C LEU A 773 10.39 -14.35 7.16
N PHE A 774 9.23 -13.73 6.96
CA PHE A 774 8.36 -14.04 5.83
C PHE A 774 7.84 -12.78 5.16
N ASP A 775 7.53 -12.87 3.87
CA ASP A 775 6.70 -11.88 3.19
C ASP A 775 5.25 -12.37 3.21
N TRP A 776 4.27 -11.47 3.16
CA TRP A 776 2.86 -11.89 3.16
C TRP A 776 2.52 -12.84 2.00
N GLU A 777 3.20 -12.68 0.86
CA GLU A 777 3.10 -13.61 -0.27
C GLU A 777 3.46 -15.05 0.12
N ASP A 778 4.39 -15.28 1.04
CA ASP A 778 4.75 -16.62 1.52
C ASP A 778 3.58 -17.29 2.25
N PHE A 779 2.80 -16.52 3.01
CA PHE A 779 1.60 -16.99 3.70
C PHE A 779 0.49 -17.38 2.73
N GLU A 780 0.26 -16.55 1.71
CA GLU A 780 -0.72 -16.85 0.64
C GLU A 780 -0.32 -18.08 -0.19
N ILE A 781 0.96 -18.20 -0.54
CA ILE A 781 1.50 -19.35 -1.26
C ILE A 781 1.35 -20.62 -0.42
N ALA A 782 1.73 -20.57 0.85
CA ALA A 782 1.60 -21.69 1.78
C ALA A 782 0.14 -22.18 1.88
N GLY A 783 -0.82 -21.28 1.66
CA GLY A 783 -2.22 -21.54 1.99
C GLY A 783 -2.36 -21.76 3.49
N GLY A 784 -1.59 -21.00 4.28
CA GLY A 784 -1.64 -20.85 5.74
C GLY A 784 -0.64 -21.62 6.60
N LEU A 785 -0.85 -21.62 7.93
CA LEU A 785 0.25 -21.70 8.91
C LEU A 785 1.01 -23.03 8.91
N HIS A 786 0.32 -24.15 8.75
CA HIS A 786 0.92 -25.49 8.78
C HIS A 786 2.03 -25.70 7.74
N LYS A 787 2.05 -24.91 6.66
CA LYS A 787 3.05 -24.95 5.58
C LYS A 787 3.93 -23.73 5.46
N LEU A 788 3.67 -22.67 6.25
CA LEU A 788 4.36 -21.40 6.11
C LEU A 788 5.89 -21.55 6.26
N GLN A 789 6.32 -22.31 7.26
CA GLN A 789 7.76 -22.56 7.48
C GLN A 789 8.43 -23.25 6.29
N GLU A 790 7.78 -24.23 5.66
CA GLU A 790 8.29 -24.91 4.47
C GLU A 790 8.45 -23.92 3.31
N THR A 791 7.43 -23.09 3.06
CA THR A 791 7.45 -22.07 2.01
C THR A 791 8.59 -21.05 2.22
N ILE A 792 8.82 -20.63 3.47
CA ILE A 792 9.89 -19.70 3.82
C ILE A 792 11.26 -20.32 3.53
N HIS A 793 11.50 -21.57 3.95
CA HIS A 793 12.78 -22.24 3.69
C HIS A 793 13.04 -22.40 2.19
N ILE A 794 12.01 -22.71 1.39
CA ILE A 794 12.14 -22.76 -0.08
C ILE A 794 12.57 -21.39 -0.60
N ARG A 795 11.91 -20.30 -0.18
CA ARG A 795 12.28 -18.93 -0.56
C ARG A 795 13.73 -18.59 -0.21
N GLU A 796 14.13 -18.84 1.03
CA GLU A 796 15.49 -18.54 1.49
C GLU A 796 16.55 -19.33 0.71
N GLY A 797 16.27 -20.58 0.36
CA GLY A 797 17.13 -21.37 -0.53
C GLY A 797 17.37 -20.68 -1.89
N PHE A 798 16.30 -20.17 -2.51
CA PHE A 798 16.42 -19.41 -3.77
C PHE A 798 17.16 -18.08 -3.62
N GLU A 799 17.05 -17.39 -2.48
CA GLU A 799 17.80 -16.16 -2.21
C GLU A 799 19.31 -16.43 -2.10
N VAL A 800 19.69 -17.54 -1.47
CA VAL A 800 21.09 -17.98 -1.42
C VAL A 800 21.60 -18.35 -2.82
N GLU A 801 20.81 -19.08 -3.62
CA GLU A 801 21.14 -19.39 -5.01
C GLU A 801 21.28 -18.11 -5.86
N GLN A 802 20.39 -17.12 -5.66
CA GLN A 802 20.46 -15.82 -6.33
C GLN A 802 21.75 -15.06 -5.99
N ALA A 803 22.14 -15.02 -4.72
CA ALA A 803 23.36 -14.35 -4.28
C ALA A 803 24.63 -14.98 -4.88
N ASN A 804 24.57 -16.25 -5.28
CA ASN A 804 25.66 -17.00 -5.89
C ASN A 804 25.67 -16.95 -7.43
N LEU A 805 24.78 -16.20 -8.08
CA LEU A 805 24.77 -16.05 -9.54
C LEU A 805 26.05 -15.35 -10.04
N THR A 806 26.72 -15.96 -11.01
CA THR A 806 27.95 -15.42 -11.64
C THR A 806 27.76 -15.21 -13.15
N ALA A 807 28.76 -14.62 -13.80
CA ALA A 807 28.76 -14.39 -15.25
C ALA A 807 28.74 -15.69 -16.08
N GLU A 808 29.19 -16.79 -15.48
CA GLU A 808 29.31 -18.13 -16.04
C GLU A 808 28.04 -18.98 -15.83
N THR A 809 27.10 -18.54 -14.98
CA THR A 809 25.86 -19.29 -14.75
C THR A 809 25.08 -19.44 -16.07
N SER A 810 24.52 -20.63 -16.30
CA SER A 810 23.73 -20.87 -17.51
C SER A 810 22.44 -20.04 -17.49
N ARG A 811 21.94 -19.71 -18.68
CA ARG A 811 20.68 -18.95 -18.81
C ARG A 811 19.52 -19.71 -18.19
N GLU A 812 19.44 -21.01 -18.43
CA GLU A 812 18.39 -21.90 -17.92
C GLU A 812 18.36 -21.89 -16.39
N GLU A 813 19.54 -21.81 -15.77
CA GLU A 813 19.66 -21.76 -14.31
C GLU A 813 19.26 -20.40 -13.75
N VAL A 814 19.59 -19.29 -14.42
CA VAL A 814 19.09 -17.95 -14.06
C VAL A 814 17.56 -17.86 -14.22
N GLU A 815 17.01 -18.46 -15.27
CA GLU A 815 15.56 -18.57 -15.48
C GLU A 815 14.89 -19.34 -14.35
N ARG A 816 15.48 -20.48 -13.93
CA ARG A 816 15.00 -21.28 -12.80
C ARG A 816 15.06 -20.50 -11.48
N ILE A 817 16.22 -19.92 -11.14
CA ILE A 817 16.47 -19.25 -9.86
C ILE A 817 15.62 -18.00 -9.69
N LEU A 818 15.44 -17.21 -10.75
CA LEU A 818 14.69 -15.95 -10.69
C LEU A 818 13.23 -16.09 -11.15
N GLY A 819 12.86 -17.25 -11.71
CA GLY A 819 11.56 -17.47 -12.36
C GLY A 819 11.22 -16.39 -13.39
N CYS A 820 12.22 -16.03 -14.20
CA CYS A 820 12.13 -14.92 -15.17
C CYS A 820 12.21 -15.42 -16.63
N SER A 821 11.81 -14.55 -17.57
CA SER A 821 11.90 -14.88 -19.00
C SER A 821 13.35 -14.96 -19.50
N SER A 822 13.60 -15.68 -20.59
CA SER A 822 14.92 -15.79 -21.21
C SER A 822 15.58 -14.46 -21.53
N ARG A 823 14.77 -13.48 -21.94
CA ARG A 823 15.22 -12.12 -22.20
C ARG A 823 15.68 -11.41 -20.92
N GLN A 824 15.02 -11.66 -19.79
CA GLN A 824 15.42 -11.11 -18.49
C GLN A 824 16.67 -11.82 -17.98
N ALA A 825 16.74 -13.15 -18.07
CA ALA A 825 17.93 -13.92 -17.71
C ALA A 825 19.18 -13.46 -18.48
N ASN A 826 19.07 -13.28 -19.80
CA ASN A 826 20.17 -12.74 -20.61
C ASN A 826 20.55 -11.30 -20.22
N ARG A 827 19.59 -10.47 -19.78
CA ARG A 827 19.91 -9.11 -19.26
C ARG A 827 20.68 -9.19 -17.94
N VAL A 828 20.31 -10.09 -17.03
CA VAL A 828 21.02 -10.30 -15.77
C VAL A 828 22.44 -10.80 -16.05
N LEU A 829 22.60 -11.83 -16.90
CA LEU A 829 23.91 -12.35 -17.31
C LEU A 829 24.78 -11.28 -17.98
N ASN A 830 24.22 -10.45 -18.87
CA ASN A 830 24.96 -9.36 -19.49
C ASN A 830 25.43 -8.31 -18.47
N LYS A 831 24.63 -8.02 -17.43
CA LYS A 831 25.06 -7.15 -16.34
C LYS A 831 26.20 -7.80 -15.53
N LEU A 832 26.08 -9.08 -15.20
CA LEU A 832 27.13 -9.83 -14.49
C LEU A 832 28.44 -9.91 -15.30
N ARG A 833 28.35 -9.90 -16.63
CA ARG A 833 29.48 -9.85 -17.56
C ARG A 833 30.03 -8.43 -17.81
N GLY A 834 29.66 -7.45 -17.00
CA GLY A 834 30.19 -6.08 -17.08
C GLY A 834 29.49 -5.15 -18.06
N GLY A 835 28.29 -5.49 -18.56
CA GLY A 835 27.37 -4.57 -19.25
C GLY A 835 27.79 -4.07 -20.64
N ASN A 836 29.06 -4.24 -21.02
CA ASN A 836 29.69 -3.69 -22.22
C ASN A 836 30.26 -4.78 -23.15
N ILE A 837 29.61 -5.93 -23.26
CA ILE A 837 29.91 -6.82 -24.39
C ILE A 837 29.27 -6.20 -25.62
N PRO A 838 30.03 -5.74 -26.64
CA PRO A 838 29.46 -5.25 -27.88
C PRO A 838 28.56 -6.34 -28.46
N ARG A 839 27.28 -6.02 -28.68
CA ARG A 839 26.33 -6.97 -29.26
C ARG A 839 26.84 -7.41 -30.62
N ILE A 840 27.28 -8.66 -30.73
CA ILE A 840 27.50 -9.33 -32.01
C ILE A 840 26.18 -9.25 -32.76
N THR A 841 26.18 -8.56 -33.90
CA THR A 841 24.98 -8.30 -34.69
C THR A 841 24.38 -9.61 -35.20
N ILE A 842 23.07 -9.63 -35.51
CA ILE A 842 22.41 -10.81 -36.11
C ILE A 842 23.16 -11.27 -37.37
N GLN A 843 23.73 -10.31 -38.12
CA GLN A 843 24.57 -10.59 -39.29
C GLN A 843 25.79 -11.42 -38.93
N GLU A 844 26.60 -10.96 -37.99
CA GLU A 844 27.82 -11.63 -37.57
C GLU A 844 27.54 -13.01 -36.96
N GLN A 845 26.42 -13.17 -36.23
CA GLN A 845 25.99 -14.47 -35.70
C GLN A 845 25.60 -15.45 -36.81
N ILE A 846 24.81 -15.02 -37.80
CA ILE A 846 24.43 -15.85 -38.95
C ILE A 846 25.69 -16.28 -39.72
N LEU A 847 26.58 -15.33 -40.01
CA LEU A 847 27.77 -15.59 -40.82
C LEU A 847 28.77 -16.48 -40.08
N SER A 848 28.91 -16.33 -38.76
CA SER A 848 29.72 -17.24 -37.92
C SER A 848 29.19 -18.67 -37.94
N LEU A 849 27.88 -18.86 -37.82
CA LEU A 849 27.27 -20.20 -37.87
C LEU A 849 27.43 -20.87 -39.24
N LEU A 850 27.39 -20.09 -40.33
CA LEU A 850 27.61 -20.58 -41.69
C LEU A 850 29.10 -20.80 -42.02
N ALA A 851 30.00 -20.08 -41.36
CA ALA A 851 31.45 -20.23 -41.51
C ALA A 851 31.99 -21.57 -40.98
N SER A 852 31.19 -22.32 -40.21
CA SER A 852 31.53 -23.68 -39.76
C SER A 852 31.57 -24.72 -40.89
N GLY A 853 31.39 -24.32 -42.16
CA GLY A 853 31.58 -25.17 -43.34
C GLY A 853 30.40 -26.08 -43.66
N HIS A 854 29.27 -25.91 -42.99
CA HIS A 854 28.07 -26.71 -43.18
C HIS A 854 26.87 -25.85 -43.56
N GLU A 855 26.05 -26.37 -44.46
CA GLU A 855 24.73 -25.83 -44.76
C GLU A 855 23.88 -25.79 -43.48
N LYS A 856 23.24 -24.65 -43.19
CA LYS A 856 22.35 -24.48 -42.04
C LYS A 856 20.93 -24.21 -42.49
N THR A 857 19.97 -24.85 -41.83
CA THR A 857 18.55 -24.62 -42.06
C THR A 857 18.08 -23.37 -41.33
N THR A 858 17.00 -22.73 -41.80
CA THR A 858 16.36 -21.62 -41.08
C THR A 858 16.00 -22.02 -39.65
N ALA A 859 15.49 -23.23 -39.43
CA ALA A 859 15.15 -23.72 -38.09
C ALA A 859 16.39 -23.83 -37.19
N SER A 860 17.51 -24.33 -37.72
CA SER A 860 18.77 -24.40 -36.98
C SER A 860 19.32 -23.02 -36.62
N LEU A 861 19.21 -22.04 -37.52
CA LEU A 861 19.64 -20.66 -37.27
C LEU A 861 18.72 -19.96 -36.25
N VAL A 862 17.41 -20.18 -36.34
CA VAL A 862 16.43 -19.65 -35.38
C VAL A 862 16.62 -20.26 -33.98
N ALA A 863 17.01 -21.53 -33.88
CA ALA A 863 17.31 -22.16 -32.60
C ALA A 863 18.64 -21.68 -31.99
N ALA A 864 19.61 -21.28 -32.82
CA ALA A 864 20.96 -20.93 -32.37
C ALA A 864 21.17 -19.42 -32.11
N ILE A 865 20.30 -18.55 -32.63
CA ILE A 865 20.44 -17.09 -32.55
C ILE A 865 19.34 -16.53 -31.65
N ASP A 866 19.73 -15.77 -30.62
CA ASP A 866 18.78 -15.12 -29.70
C ASP A 866 18.13 -13.89 -30.36
N SER A 867 17.25 -14.14 -31.32
CA SER A 867 16.45 -13.13 -32.00
C SER A 867 15.11 -13.71 -32.48
N SER A 868 14.15 -12.82 -32.78
CA SER A 868 12.84 -13.29 -33.27
C SER A 868 12.99 -14.01 -34.61
N PRO A 869 12.20 -15.08 -34.87
CA PRO A 869 12.24 -15.79 -36.15
C PRO A 869 12.06 -14.86 -37.35
N GLN A 870 11.23 -13.81 -37.19
CA GLN A 870 10.99 -12.81 -38.23
C GLN A 870 12.20 -11.91 -38.47
N ALA A 871 12.92 -11.49 -37.42
CA ALA A 871 14.16 -10.72 -37.57
C ALA A 871 15.26 -11.55 -38.24
N ILE A 872 15.39 -12.82 -37.88
CA ILE A 872 16.34 -13.76 -38.53
C ILE A 872 15.94 -13.97 -39.98
N GLY A 873 14.65 -14.19 -40.27
CA GLY A 873 14.15 -14.32 -41.64
C GLY A 873 14.39 -13.08 -42.51
N ASN A 874 14.10 -11.88 -41.97
CA ASN A 874 14.36 -10.62 -42.66
C ASN A 874 15.86 -10.42 -42.90
N LYS A 875 16.70 -10.77 -41.93
CA LYS A 875 18.15 -10.63 -42.07
C LYS A 875 18.73 -11.65 -43.04
N LEU A 876 18.25 -12.89 -43.05
CA LEU A 876 18.61 -13.90 -44.04
C LEU A 876 18.23 -13.45 -45.45
N LYS A 877 17.05 -12.83 -45.62
CA LYS A 877 16.65 -12.24 -46.90
C LYS A 877 17.62 -11.13 -47.31
N GLN A 878 17.93 -10.20 -46.41
CA GLN A 878 18.87 -9.11 -46.68
C GLN A 878 20.27 -9.62 -47.05
N LEU A 879 20.79 -10.62 -46.34
CA LEU A 879 22.11 -11.22 -46.62
C LEU A 879 22.12 -11.99 -47.95
N LEU A 880 21.00 -12.63 -48.30
CA LEU A 880 20.84 -13.31 -49.58
C LEU A 880 20.79 -12.29 -50.72
N ASP A 881 20.03 -11.21 -50.56
CA ASP A 881 19.90 -10.12 -51.53
C ASP A 881 21.23 -9.37 -51.73
N ALA A 882 22.04 -9.25 -50.67
CA ALA A 882 23.39 -8.66 -50.71
C ALA A 882 24.47 -9.63 -51.23
N GLY A 883 24.14 -10.88 -51.55
CA GLY A 883 25.11 -11.90 -51.97
C GLY A 883 26.15 -12.23 -50.89
N GLU A 884 25.84 -12.01 -49.61
CA GLU A 884 26.70 -12.40 -48.48
C GLU A 884 26.53 -13.87 -48.10
N ILE A 885 25.35 -14.44 -48.39
CA ILE A 885 25.05 -15.87 -48.23
C ILE A 885 24.41 -16.41 -49.52
N VAL A 886 24.46 -17.73 -49.72
CA VAL A 886 23.80 -18.42 -50.84
C VAL A 886 22.74 -19.36 -50.30
N ARG A 887 21.58 -19.37 -50.97
CA ARG A 887 20.50 -20.32 -50.69
C ARG A 887 20.66 -21.55 -51.58
N VAL A 888 21.08 -22.67 -51.00
CA VAL A 888 21.29 -23.94 -51.74
C VAL A 888 19.97 -24.66 -51.98
N GLN A 889 19.08 -24.64 -50.99
CA GLN A 889 17.71 -25.17 -51.07
C GLN A 889 16.74 -24.29 -50.29
N ARG A 890 15.43 -24.50 -50.45
CA ARG A 890 14.42 -23.72 -49.73
C ARG A 890 14.63 -23.87 -48.22
N GLY A 891 14.98 -22.77 -47.56
CA GLY A 891 15.24 -22.73 -46.12
C GLY A 891 16.62 -23.25 -45.70
N VAL A 892 17.57 -23.41 -46.63
CA VAL A 892 18.94 -23.89 -46.36
C VAL A 892 19.95 -22.91 -46.96
N TYR A 893 20.91 -22.46 -46.14
CA TYR A 893 21.87 -21.42 -46.48
C TYR A 893 23.30 -21.87 -46.24
N THR A 894 24.23 -21.33 -47.04
CA THR A 894 25.69 -21.51 -46.89
C THR A 894 26.43 -20.21 -47.25
N LEU A 895 27.72 -20.13 -46.96
CA LEU A 895 28.57 -19.03 -47.44
C LEU A 895 28.99 -19.26 -48.90
N PRO A 896 29.11 -18.20 -49.73
CA PRO A 896 29.76 -18.31 -51.03
C PRO A 896 31.20 -18.79 -50.87
N GLU A 897 31.68 -19.67 -51.76
CA GLU A 897 33.05 -20.20 -51.71
C GLU A 897 34.13 -19.10 -51.69
N THR A 898 33.86 -17.97 -52.33
CA THR A 898 34.75 -16.80 -52.37
C THR A 898 34.80 -16.01 -51.06
N LYS A 899 33.77 -16.08 -50.21
CA LYS A 899 33.69 -15.37 -48.92
C LYS A 899 33.97 -16.27 -47.71
N ALA A 900 33.91 -17.59 -47.89
CA ALA A 900 34.16 -18.55 -46.81
C ALA A 900 35.59 -18.46 -46.24
N SER A 901 36.60 -18.23 -47.09
CA SER A 901 37.99 -18.09 -46.66
C SER A 901 38.26 -16.77 -45.92
N GLU A 902 37.65 -15.67 -46.36
CA GLU A 902 37.77 -14.34 -45.73
C GLU A 902 37.10 -14.32 -44.34
N TYR A 903 35.91 -14.91 -44.20
CA TYR A 903 35.17 -14.90 -42.93
C TYR A 903 35.80 -15.80 -41.86
N VAL A 904 36.37 -16.94 -42.24
CA VAL A 904 37.12 -17.80 -41.31
C VAL A 904 38.38 -17.10 -40.78
N GLY A 905 39.00 -16.24 -41.59
CA GLY A 905 40.10 -15.36 -41.14
C GLY A 905 39.64 -14.30 -40.14
N TRP A 906 38.55 -13.60 -40.47
CA TRP A 906 37.97 -12.54 -39.62
C TRP A 906 37.49 -13.05 -38.25
N ILE A 907 36.89 -14.24 -38.18
CA ILE A 907 36.45 -14.86 -36.91
C ILE A 907 37.65 -15.20 -36.02
N LYS A 908 38.76 -15.69 -36.59
CA LYS A 908 39.98 -16.00 -35.82
C LYS A 908 40.66 -14.75 -35.26
N GLU A 909 40.56 -13.62 -35.97
CA GLU A 909 41.12 -12.35 -35.52
C GLU A 909 40.29 -11.72 -34.39
N LYS A 910 38.95 -11.82 -34.46
CA LYS A 910 38.01 -11.37 -33.42
C LYS A 910 37.95 -12.25 -32.17
N GLN A 911 38.30 -13.53 -32.25
CA GLN A 911 38.36 -14.45 -31.09
C GLN A 911 39.66 -14.33 -30.27
N ASN A 912 40.68 -13.69 -30.83
CA ASN A 912 41.96 -13.42 -30.15
C ASN A 912 42.04 -12.00 -29.54
N GLN A 913 40.96 -11.22 -29.63
CA GLN A 913 40.74 -9.93 -28.96
C GLN A 913 39.67 -10.10 -27.89
#